data_AF-A0A430AJK7-F1
#
_entry.id   AF-A0A430AJK7-F1
#
_cell.length_a   1.000
_cell.length_b   1.000
_cell.length_c   1.000
_cell.angle_alpha   90.00
_cell.angle_beta   90.00
_cell.angle_gamma   90.00
#
_symmetry.space_group_name_H-M   'P 1'
#
loop_
_entity.id
_entity.type
_entity.pdbx_description
1 polymer ?
#
loop_
_entity_poly.entity_id
_entity_poly.type
_entity_poly.pdbx_seq_one_letter_code
_entity_poly.pdbx_strand_id
1 'polypeptide(L)'
;MMKNKFVWLMLISVCSMVLVDPVYNVYATEKGHEVQNTDSNKENLSTTTSTTASSSSSSPLETTSSVSEVGTSISQNQLNAPKASSDEKLTVTFVNQTEKFSQTQVAKNTPVSYPGSPAPSGDQVTFVGWFTDPTQGEQFDFSRPVENSMTLYARFSNTYLVQYKDQTGKIVDSKSGISGQTIPKSSVEPISPVGQYFSYWYEEGDTAQTPINFEDTTLSKNLVLVPKFNPGRTVLFISEGTQISPEYVKEGSLASQPVEPSRSGYTFSHWATEKDGKEAYSFDTPITKDTTLYAVWTPVNATYTIVYWLEKPNLASDPGTDPTNYSFSWSTVKQDAKSEDIVTINQSLADRIKNANNQGQAALKYSEYAFSPPEQISGNGQTVVNVYYKRTIYQLNFELNNTNAEMVANGQTYKGTDFNRYSIQAKYGEDIKDRWPEVPVVAGGATSFHGWKYPDSSDSAGSVTTGNPMTLTSSLISTNGQKSMTLIGNYLNGNQENVRKIYMESLDDTGENYAGTYYQLFDTQVYNSISNRYIPDEFYGFAFYTKEETDTRHGSYYYLRNQHTLTYNTQGGDLQGQEETTSKKYQENLTAPNDPIRSGYVFAGWYFDSSYKEKVDFNSLKMPDGDLTLFAKWESTKNIVRYFDSIKGTQLLQQGYENNEYIHFPSDYVRGQTYVEGKGLFDGWYWQLGSSSFEFSDTIPITKNIDLYAKWITDGFYVSYDFGEGDGDVPLDNNAYNLTTKALVQDSTGIQPPEGKVFIGWKVDQDNTVYYPGDYVQVRGNITLTAVYASKEDLVHIVYHAGDYPNHPEDVIQDAIKQSTVVVKGAIFKRADKTLVGWSKEKNGAKDYSLGEVAVPVGSSDIDLYAVWEDKKVNISFVPGENGTLDYGDHAITTSVNYGTKWKDSTIAIPTPKADAGYEFAGWSPKLLEANDSLTNDQIFTAQFIKKTTGSVTIRYVDQNGETIAADKLISGASEESYDVSTSAYKLETIGDYNLIGSSGTLKGTFGKENHLVLYTYKKATGEQTGEVQVRYIDSKGKKIRDSLVIKGKVGQPYNVKGSNILIEGYHFVATSGVVVGTFAPTTTVITHLYEAGLESSGQVTIHYVDKDGNRLHDDRILQGKIGEAFSLNSHLLTIEGYQFDRIIGGQEGRFTTLSQEKTVIYQKNKANVTTSDTASGNAEAKRATDNKNALPKTGESKQNLTITSLGGALFLLGLLLFWKKRTKN
;
A
#
# COMPACT_ATOMS: atom_id res chain seq x y z
N MET A 1 43.63 -8.81 -0.82
CA MET A 1 44.68 -8.16 -1.65
C MET A 1 44.04 -7.02 -2.44
N MET A 2 44.83 -6.04 -2.91
CA MET A 2 44.43 -4.93 -3.84
C MET A 2 43.16 -4.16 -3.42
N LYS A 3 43.21 -3.00 -2.75
CA LYS A 3 43.78 -1.70 -3.19
C LYS A 3 43.45 -1.33 -4.64
N ASN A 4 42.62 -0.30 -4.80
CA ASN A 4 42.98 0.83 -5.65
C ASN A 4 42.35 2.14 -5.13
N LYS A 5 43.05 3.26 -5.33
CA LYS A 5 42.55 4.64 -5.18
C LYS A 5 42.80 5.34 -6.52
N PHE A 6 41.91 6.24 -6.93
CA PHE A 6 42.32 7.41 -7.72
C PHE A 6 41.46 8.63 -7.38
N VAL A 7 41.95 9.82 -7.74
CA VAL A 7 41.45 11.13 -7.29
C VAL A 7 41.61 12.13 -8.44
N TRP A 8 40.61 13.00 -8.66
CA TRP A 8 40.70 14.45 -8.94
C TRP A 8 39.25 14.99 -9.16
N LEU A 9 38.74 16.15 -8.72
CA LEU A 9 39.22 17.41 -8.11
C LEU A 9 39.13 18.63 -9.06
N MET A 10 38.08 19.44 -8.89
CA MET A 10 38.00 20.91 -9.04
C MET A 10 36.59 21.37 -8.58
N LEU A 11 36.28 22.63 -8.25
CA LEU A 11 36.80 23.68 -7.33
C LEU A 11 36.00 24.98 -7.64
N ILE A 12 36.17 26.06 -6.84
CA ILE A 12 35.63 27.44 -7.03
C ILE A 12 34.13 27.62 -6.63
N SER A 13 33.71 28.61 -5.82
CA SER A 13 34.46 29.55 -4.95
C SER A 13 33.61 30.31 -3.89
N VAL A 14 33.99 30.17 -2.61
CA VAL A 14 34.27 31.21 -1.58
C VAL A 14 33.42 32.49 -1.45
N CYS A 15 32.82 32.68 -0.26
CA CYS A 15 33.11 33.76 0.74
C CYS A 15 32.50 33.34 2.12
N SER A 16 33.18 33.32 3.27
CA SER A 16 34.02 34.32 4.00
C SER A 16 33.18 35.36 4.75
N MET A 17 33.45 35.77 6.01
CA MET A 17 34.40 35.40 7.11
C MET A 17 33.75 35.91 8.44
N VAL A 18 34.14 35.56 9.68
CA VAL A 18 35.34 35.90 10.50
C VAL A 18 35.17 35.10 11.83
N LEU A 19 36.05 34.24 12.35
CA LEU A 19 37.46 34.37 12.85
C LEU A 19 37.68 35.18 14.16
N VAL A 20 37.81 34.46 15.30
CA VAL A 20 38.82 34.72 16.35
C VAL A 20 39.28 33.35 16.94
N ASP A 21 40.54 33.26 17.36
CA ASP A 21 41.33 32.08 17.80
C ASP A 21 42.16 32.55 19.05
N PRO A 22 43.14 31.84 19.68
CA PRO A 22 43.59 30.42 19.65
C PRO A 22 43.94 29.84 21.07
N VAL A 23 44.78 28.78 21.14
CA VAL A 23 45.72 28.35 22.25
C VAL A 23 45.21 27.28 23.26
N TYR A 24 45.86 26.12 23.52
CA TYR A 24 47.07 25.43 22.96
C TYR A 24 47.11 23.89 23.23
N ASN A 25 47.76 23.12 22.33
CA ASN A 25 48.72 21.97 22.48
C ASN A 25 48.90 21.25 23.86
N VAL A 26 49.12 19.93 24.04
CA VAL A 26 49.26 18.64 23.26
C VAL A 26 49.01 17.44 24.23
N TYR A 27 48.99 16.10 23.96
CA TYR A 27 49.63 15.11 23.05
C TYR A 27 48.58 14.04 22.56
N ALA A 28 48.80 12.87 21.90
CA ALA A 28 49.85 11.80 21.75
C ALA A 28 50.05 10.90 23.01
N THR A 29 50.33 9.57 22.98
CA THR A 29 50.64 8.52 21.94
C THR A 29 50.40 7.11 22.59
N GLU A 30 50.41 5.89 21.99
CA GLU A 30 50.57 5.37 20.61
C GLU A 30 49.77 4.06 20.31
N LYS A 31 50.37 2.85 20.46
CA LYS A 31 49.81 1.49 20.19
C LYS A 31 50.57 0.41 20.99
N GLY A 32 49.97 -0.76 21.25
CA GLY A 32 50.72 -1.97 21.65
C GLY A 32 49.88 -3.24 21.92
N HIS A 33 50.22 -4.32 21.20
CA HIS A 33 50.20 -5.77 21.48
C HIS A 33 49.61 -6.34 22.81
N GLU A 34 49.22 -7.62 22.96
CA GLU A 34 48.91 -8.82 22.13
C GLU A 34 48.68 -9.99 23.15
N VAL A 35 48.63 -11.27 22.74
CA VAL A 35 48.69 -12.48 23.62
C VAL A 35 47.42 -12.66 24.49
N GLN A 36 46.36 -13.39 24.12
CA GLN A 36 46.26 -14.69 23.42
C GLN A 36 46.95 -15.84 24.17
N ASN A 37 46.17 -16.71 24.84
CA ASN A 37 46.40 -18.16 24.83
C ASN A 37 45.22 -18.99 25.36
N THR A 38 44.72 -19.87 24.47
CA THR A 38 44.46 -21.32 24.64
C THR A 38 43.52 -21.81 25.75
N ASP A 39 42.47 -22.59 25.45
CA ASP A 39 42.49 -23.98 24.94
C ASP A 39 43.17 -25.00 25.89
N SER A 40 42.72 -26.24 26.01
CA SER A 40 41.42 -26.89 25.79
C SER A 40 41.55 -28.35 26.29
N ASN A 41 40.43 -29.04 26.62
CA ASN A 41 40.41 -30.50 26.88
C ASN A 41 41.25 -30.94 28.14
N LYS A 42 41.10 -32.12 28.76
CA LYS A 42 40.02 -33.14 28.77
C LYS A 42 40.16 -34.08 30.00
N GLU A 43 39.12 -34.89 30.18
CA GLU A 43 39.15 -36.29 30.68
C GLU A 43 39.47 -36.62 32.16
N ASN A 44 38.39 -37.05 32.82
CA ASN A 44 38.23 -38.37 33.47
C ASN A 44 38.69 -38.62 34.93
N LEU A 45 37.73 -39.21 35.67
CA LEU A 45 37.83 -40.20 36.75
C LEU A 45 38.88 -39.95 37.87
N SER A 46 38.53 -39.93 39.16
CA SER A 46 37.29 -40.43 39.80
C SER A 46 37.27 -40.16 41.31
N THR A 47 36.10 -39.90 41.90
CA THR A 47 35.77 -40.31 43.29
C THR A 47 34.27 -40.33 43.58
N THR A 48 33.83 -41.43 44.19
CA THR A 48 32.75 -41.61 45.19
C THR A 48 31.44 -40.79 45.11
N THR A 49 30.31 -41.50 45.00
CA THR A 49 28.94 -40.96 44.88
C THR A 49 28.02 -41.29 46.07
N SER A 50 27.08 -40.39 46.38
CA SER A 50 25.77 -40.69 47.02
C SER A 50 24.78 -39.55 46.67
N THR A 51 23.64 -39.73 45.97
CA THR A 51 22.40 -40.52 46.25
C THR A 51 21.65 -40.04 47.50
N THR A 52 20.33 -39.73 47.48
CA THR A 52 19.29 -39.72 46.41
C THR A 52 18.09 -38.86 46.84
N ALA A 53 17.13 -38.61 45.94
CA ALA A 53 15.93 -37.77 46.19
C ALA A 53 14.66 -38.57 46.62
N SER A 54 13.50 -37.87 46.68
CA SER A 54 12.15 -38.29 47.12
C SER A 54 11.93 -38.26 48.65
N SER A 55 10.71 -38.09 49.18
CA SER A 55 9.36 -38.01 48.55
C SER A 55 8.44 -36.94 49.20
N SER A 56 7.18 -36.87 48.77
CA SER A 56 6.17 -35.86 49.15
C SER A 56 5.13 -36.36 50.18
N SER A 57 4.43 -35.42 50.85
CA SER A 57 2.95 -35.25 50.82
C SER A 57 2.24 -34.89 52.15
N SER A 58 1.20 -34.04 52.01
CA SER A 58 -0.05 -33.94 52.82
C SER A 58 -0.06 -33.56 54.32
N SER A 59 -1.06 -32.71 54.63
CA SER A 59 -1.77 -32.47 55.92
C SER A 59 -2.47 -33.75 56.47
N PRO A 60 -3.22 -33.77 57.61
CA PRO A 60 -3.74 -32.66 58.42
C PRO A 60 -3.89 -32.84 59.98
N LEU A 61 -4.43 -31.79 60.63
CA LEU A 61 -5.36 -31.77 61.79
C LEU A 61 -4.91 -32.11 63.25
N GLU A 62 -5.70 -31.55 64.19
CA GLU A 62 -5.80 -31.81 65.65
C GLU A 62 -4.60 -31.43 66.56
N THR A 63 -4.76 -31.05 67.85
CA THR A 63 -5.97 -30.84 68.72
C THR A 63 -5.80 -29.61 69.66
N THR A 64 -6.73 -29.38 70.59
CA THR A 64 -6.89 -28.15 71.41
C THR A 64 -6.36 -28.23 72.87
N SER A 65 -6.27 -27.05 73.53
CA SER A 65 -6.33 -26.83 75.00
C SER A 65 -5.09 -27.12 75.87
N SER A 66 -4.83 -26.49 77.04
CA SER A 66 -5.31 -25.22 77.67
C SER A 66 -4.62 -24.99 79.05
N VAL A 67 -4.85 -23.84 79.72
CA VAL A 67 -4.85 -23.64 81.22
C VAL A 67 -3.47 -23.72 81.94
N SER A 68 -2.85 -22.60 82.40
CA SER A 68 -2.98 -21.85 83.70
C SER A 68 -1.83 -22.17 84.70
N GLU A 69 -1.51 -21.49 85.82
CA GLU A 69 -2.01 -20.28 86.53
C GLU A 69 -0.97 -19.72 87.56
N VAL A 70 -1.09 -18.43 87.97
CA VAL A 70 -0.73 -17.80 89.30
C VAL A 70 0.65 -18.01 89.99
N GLY A 71 1.26 -16.93 90.58
CA GLY A 71 2.53 -17.07 91.37
C GLY A 71 3.17 -15.90 92.18
N THR A 72 2.46 -14.82 92.52
CA THR A 72 2.70 -13.87 93.66
C THR A 72 4.07 -13.68 94.41
N SER A 73 4.68 -12.47 94.31
CA SER A 73 5.36 -11.66 95.39
C SER A 73 6.55 -12.24 96.23
N ILE A 74 7.36 -11.54 97.07
CA ILE A 74 7.32 -10.23 97.78
C ILE A 74 8.76 -9.70 98.13
N SER A 75 8.94 -8.37 98.32
CA SER A 75 9.76 -7.64 99.35
C SER A 75 11.29 -7.90 99.60
N GLN A 76 12.15 -6.98 100.11
CA GLN A 76 12.40 -5.51 100.01
C GLN A 76 13.68 -5.11 100.83
N ASN A 77 14.12 -3.83 100.76
CA ASN A 77 15.02 -3.06 101.68
C ASN A 77 16.56 -3.18 101.58
N GLN A 78 17.38 -2.17 102.00
CA GLN A 78 17.38 -0.68 101.88
C GLN A 78 18.57 -0.03 102.67
N LEU A 79 19.24 1.00 102.10
CA LEU A 79 19.95 2.18 102.69
C LEU A 79 21.00 2.69 101.66
N ASN A 80 20.92 3.87 101.02
CA ASN A 80 21.07 5.28 101.48
C ASN A 80 22.54 5.69 101.79
N ALA A 81 23.10 6.82 101.33
CA ALA A 81 22.65 7.88 100.38
C ALA A 81 23.90 8.62 99.79
N PRO A 82 23.79 9.55 98.81
CA PRO A 82 23.25 10.90 99.03
C PRO A 82 22.16 11.30 98.00
N LYS A 83 21.75 12.58 97.99
CA LYS A 83 20.50 13.05 97.34
C LYS A 83 20.72 14.25 96.40
N ALA A 84 20.31 14.11 95.15
CA ALA A 84 20.09 15.18 94.17
C ALA A 84 18.84 14.83 93.32
N SER A 85 18.30 15.81 92.59
CA SER A 85 17.12 15.80 91.70
C SER A 85 16.28 14.51 91.56
N SER A 86 14.96 14.63 91.76
CA SER A 86 14.02 13.63 91.24
C SER A 86 13.83 13.86 89.73
N ASP A 87 14.24 12.92 88.90
CA ASP A 87 13.95 12.92 87.46
C ASP A 87 12.44 12.78 87.24
N GLU A 88 11.77 13.91 87.10
CA GLU A 88 10.36 13.97 86.70
C GLU A 88 10.24 13.44 85.28
N LYS A 89 9.80 12.19 85.13
CA LYS A 89 9.64 11.55 83.81
C LYS A 89 8.37 12.04 83.13
N LEU A 90 8.55 12.78 82.05
CA LEU A 90 7.47 13.28 81.22
C LEU A 90 7.11 12.25 80.17
N THR A 91 5.80 12.06 79.96
CA THR A 91 5.28 11.15 78.94
C THR A 91 4.95 11.94 77.68
N VAL A 92 5.57 11.57 76.56
CA VAL A 92 5.27 12.12 75.23
C VAL A 92 4.53 11.06 74.44
N THR A 93 3.35 11.40 73.92
CA THR A 93 2.45 10.46 73.24
C THR A 93 2.27 10.90 71.79
N PHE A 94 2.53 10.00 70.85
CA PHE A 94 2.44 10.27 69.41
C PHE A 94 1.17 9.63 68.85
N VAL A 95 0.37 10.41 68.12
CA VAL A 95 -0.98 10.04 67.69
C VAL A 95 -1.17 10.32 66.20
N ASN A 96 -1.62 9.33 65.43
CA ASN A 96 -2.18 9.58 64.09
C ASN A 96 -3.71 9.54 64.18
N GLN A 97 -4.37 10.62 63.78
CA GLN A 97 -5.80 10.87 63.99
C GLN A 97 -6.22 10.73 65.46
N THR A 98 -6.73 9.54 65.83
CA THR A 98 -7.15 9.14 67.19
C THR A 98 -6.34 7.94 67.73
N GLU A 99 -5.51 7.31 66.91
CA GLU A 99 -4.75 6.11 67.26
C GLU A 99 -3.34 6.46 67.76
N LYS A 100 -2.95 5.81 68.86
CA LYS A 100 -1.66 5.99 69.51
C LYS A 100 -0.56 5.27 68.72
N PHE A 101 0.12 6.00 67.85
CA PHE A 101 1.26 5.51 67.05
C PHE A 101 2.40 5.02 67.95
N SER A 102 2.84 5.83 68.91
CA SER A 102 3.85 5.43 69.90
C SER A 102 3.79 6.29 71.17
N GLN A 103 4.59 5.96 72.18
CA GLN A 103 4.71 6.75 73.40
C GLN A 103 6.05 6.44 74.08
N THR A 104 6.69 7.47 74.62
CA THR A 104 7.97 7.34 75.32
C THR A 104 7.97 8.17 76.61
N GLN A 105 8.95 7.92 77.48
CA GLN A 105 9.18 8.70 78.69
C GLN A 105 10.60 9.28 78.69
N VAL A 106 10.68 10.59 78.83
CA VAL A 106 11.95 11.35 78.88
C VAL A 106 12.09 12.07 80.21
N ALA A 107 13.32 12.40 80.62
CA ALA A 107 13.53 13.24 81.79
C ALA A 107 13.08 14.67 81.47
N LYS A 108 12.47 15.35 82.43
CA LYS A 108 12.11 16.77 82.31
C LYS A 108 13.30 17.63 81.90
N ASN A 109 13.05 18.54 80.97
CA ASN A 109 14.03 19.39 80.32
C ASN A 109 15.07 18.63 79.46
N THR A 110 14.75 17.43 78.96
CA THR A 110 15.54 16.73 77.93
C THR A 110 14.75 16.58 76.62
N PRO A 111 15.39 16.65 75.44
CA PRO A 111 14.70 16.50 74.17
C PRO A 111 14.18 15.08 73.95
N VAL A 112 13.07 14.94 73.24
CA VAL A 112 12.49 13.63 72.92
C VAL A 112 13.10 13.03 71.64
N SER A 113 13.14 11.69 71.58
CA SER A 113 13.49 10.94 70.38
C SER A 113 12.41 11.09 69.31
N TYR A 114 12.82 11.29 68.05
CA TYR A 114 11.88 11.22 66.93
C TYR A 114 11.23 9.81 66.89
N PRO A 115 9.90 9.69 66.78
CA PRO A 115 9.21 8.41 66.92
C PRO A 115 9.19 7.56 65.64
N GLY A 116 9.78 8.06 64.56
CA GLY A 116 9.53 7.58 63.19
C GLY A 116 8.43 8.39 62.50
N SER A 117 8.40 8.32 61.17
CA SER A 117 7.31 8.88 60.37
C SER A 117 6.16 7.87 60.33
N PRO A 118 4.93 8.25 60.72
CA PRO A 118 3.80 7.34 60.71
C PRO A 118 3.30 7.11 59.28
N ALA A 119 2.93 5.87 58.97
CA ALA A 119 2.21 5.57 57.73
C ALA A 119 0.89 6.36 57.67
N PRO A 120 0.46 6.83 56.48
CA PRO A 120 -0.82 7.50 56.30
C PRO A 120 -1.99 6.53 56.57
N SER A 121 -3.04 7.01 57.25
CA SER A 121 -4.26 6.23 57.49
C SER A 121 -5.50 6.94 56.93
N GLY A 122 -6.43 6.18 56.36
CA GLY A 122 -7.62 6.74 55.71
C GLY A 122 -7.29 7.70 54.57
N ASP A 123 -7.90 8.88 54.56
CA ASP A 123 -7.78 9.89 53.49
C ASP A 123 -6.47 10.72 53.54
N GLN A 124 -5.43 10.23 54.23
CA GLN A 124 -4.11 10.86 54.39
C GLN A 124 -3.14 10.49 53.25
N VAL A 125 -2.12 11.33 53.00
CA VAL A 125 -1.19 11.15 51.88
C VAL A 125 0.29 11.26 52.29
N THR A 126 0.89 12.45 52.20
CA THR A 126 2.31 12.68 52.50
C THR A 126 2.44 13.14 53.93
N PHE A 127 3.31 12.53 54.74
CA PHE A 127 3.52 12.97 56.12
C PHE A 127 4.22 14.36 56.14
N VAL A 128 3.58 15.35 56.78
CA VAL A 128 4.07 16.74 56.80
C VAL A 128 4.93 17.02 58.05
N GLY A 129 4.66 16.31 59.16
CA GLY A 129 5.34 16.48 60.44
C GLY A 129 4.48 16.08 61.63
N TRP A 130 5.09 16.10 62.82
CA TRP A 130 4.40 16.03 64.12
C TRP A 130 4.06 17.44 64.61
N PHE A 131 2.88 17.64 65.16
CA PHE A 131 2.36 18.96 65.55
C PHE A 131 1.76 18.94 66.96
N THR A 132 1.72 20.10 67.61
CA THR A 132 1.25 20.24 69.01
C THR A 132 -0.27 20.17 69.18
N ASP A 133 -1.04 20.38 68.11
CA ASP A 133 -2.50 20.20 68.02
C ASP A 133 -2.85 19.61 66.63
N PRO A 134 -3.89 18.76 66.49
CA PRO A 134 -4.25 18.12 65.22
C PRO A 134 -4.68 19.10 64.11
N THR A 135 -4.98 20.36 64.43
CA THR A 135 -5.62 21.33 63.51
C THR A 135 -4.95 22.69 63.43
N GLN A 136 -4.43 23.24 64.53
CA GLN A 136 -4.06 24.67 64.67
C GLN A 136 -2.77 24.92 65.47
N GLY A 137 -1.94 23.90 65.74
CA GLY A 137 -0.71 24.05 66.54
C GLY A 137 0.57 23.96 65.72
N GLU A 138 1.66 24.47 66.30
CA GLU A 138 3.02 24.49 65.74
C GLU A 138 3.55 23.09 65.40
N GLN A 139 4.44 23.00 64.40
CA GLN A 139 5.23 21.80 64.13
C GLN A 139 6.24 21.57 65.26
N PHE A 140 6.27 20.36 65.82
CA PHE A 140 7.11 20.06 66.98
C PHE A 140 8.57 19.81 66.60
N ASP A 141 9.44 20.68 67.09
CA ASP A 141 10.89 20.58 66.97
C ASP A 141 11.45 19.60 68.02
N PHE A 142 12.00 18.48 67.53
CA PHE A 142 12.59 17.41 68.34
C PHE A 142 13.96 17.75 68.94
N SER A 143 14.56 18.89 68.59
CA SER A 143 15.74 19.43 69.28
C SER A 143 15.39 20.02 70.65
N ARG A 144 14.16 20.53 70.82
CA ARG A 144 13.76 21.28 72.03
C ARG A 144 13.55 20.37 73.24
N PRO A 145 13.98 20.79 74.44
CA PRO A 145 13.76 20.05 75.68
C PRO A 145 12.27 20.03 76.04
N VAL A 146 11.78 18.87 76.46
CA VAL A 146 10.37 18.70 76.85
C VAL A 146 10.20 19.16 78.30
N GLU A 147 9.37 20.17 78.55
CA GLU A 147 9.12 20.74 79.89
C GLU A 147 7.89 20.14 80.58
N ASN A 148 6.90 19.65 79.82
CA ASN A 148 5.65 19.07 80.33
C ASN A 148 5.27 17.81 79.52
N SER A 149 4.48 16.90 80.12
CA SER A 149 3.95 15.74 79.37
C SER A 149 2.95 16.22 78.31
N MET A 150 3.03 15.70 77.08
CA MET A 150 2.29 16.23 75.93
C MET A 150 1.89 15.15 74.91
N THR A 151 0.95 15.51 74.04
CA THR A 151 0.53 14.71 72.89
C THR A 151 0.95 15.42 71.61
N LEU A 152 1.44 14.67 70.63
CA LEU A 152 1.88 15.16 69.34
C LEU A 152 1.15 14.43 68.22
N TYR A 153 0.68 15.18 67.24
CA TYR A 153 -0.29 14.74 66.24
C TYR A 153 0.32 14.74 64.84
N ALA A 154 0.13 13.64 64.11
CA ALA A 154 0.56 13.52 62.72
C ALA A 154 -0.34 14.36 61.80
N ARG A 155 0.25 15.19 60.93
CA ARG A 155 -0.49 15.92 59.86
C ARG A 155 0.03 15.53 58.49
N PHE A 156 -0.84 15.60 57.48
CA PHE A 156 -0.58 15.09 56.14
C PHE A 156 -0.99 16.07 55.03
N SER A 157 -0.43 15.89 53.83
CA SER A 157 -0.74 16.63 52.61
C SER A 157 -2.17 16.40 52.12
N ASN A 158 -2.76 17.41 51.46
CA ASN A 158 -4.09 17.35 50.86
C ASN A 158 -4.07 17.17 49.31
N THR A 159 -2.91 16.83 48.74
CA THR A 159 -2.75 16.50 47.31
C THR A 159 -2.80 14.99 47.15
N TYR A 160 -3.64 14.49 46.25
CA TYR A 160 -3.76 13.07 45.92
C TYR A 160 -3.23 12.77 44.51
N LEU A 161 -2.86 11.52 44.27
CA LEU A 161 -2.47 10.99 42.97
C LEU A 161 -3.61 10.17 42.38
N VAL A 162 -3.84 10.37 41.08
CA VAL A 162 -4.71 9.53 40.24
C VAL A 162 -3.82 8.85 39.22
N GLN A 163 -3.62 7.55 39.36
CA GLN A 163 -2.87 6.72 38.40
C GLN A 163 -3.84 6.03 37.46
N TYR A 164 -3.48 5.92 36.18
CA TYR A 164 -4.26 5.26 35.16
C TYR A 164 -3.53 4.01 34.68
N LYS A 165 -4.14 2.83 34.90
CA LYS A 165 -3.63 1.55 34.42
C LYS A 165 -4.08 1.25 32.99
N ASP A 166 -3.32 0.43 32.28
CA ASP A 166 -3.76 -0.22 31.05
C ASP A 166 -4.28 -1.65 31.29
N GLN A 167 -4.64 -2.35 30.22
CA GLN A 167 -5.08 -3.75 30.23
C GLN A 167 -4.06 -4.76 30.80
N THR A 168 -2.79 -4.37 30.95
CA THR A 168 -1.72 -5.20 31.53
C THR A 168 -1.48 -4.90 33.02
N GLY A 169 -2.12 -3.84 33.55
CA GLY A 169 -1.85 -3.33 34.90
C GLY A 169 -0.70 -2.32 34.97
N LYS A 170 -0.13 -1.92 33.83
CA LYS A 170 0.95 -0.91 33.74
C LYS A 170 0.36 0.49 33.93
N ILE A 171 0.98 1.32 34.78
CA ILE A 171 0.64 2.75 34.90
C ILE A 171 1.05 3.46 33.61
N VAL A 172 0.08 3.92 32.82
CA VAL A 172 0.32 4.58 31.53
C VAL A 172 0.21 6.10 31.60
N ASP A 173 -0.51 6.64 32.59
CA ASP A 173 -0.58 8.07 32.90
C ASP A 173 -0.76 8.26 34.43
N SER A 174 -0.41 9.44 34.94
CA SER A 174 -0.61 9.81 36.33
C SER A 174 -0.85 11.32 36.47
N LYS A 175 -1.88 11.69 37.22
CA LYS A 175 -2.27 13.07 37.50
C LYS A 175 -2.24 13.35 39.00
N SER A 176 -2.00 14.60 39.39
CA SER A 176 -2.08 15.05 40.79
C SER A 176 -3.18 16.10 40.91
N GLY A 177 -4.00 16.02 41.96
CA GLY A 177 -5.08 16.98 42.23
C GLY A 177 -5.24 17.21 43.73
N ILE A 178 -5.92 18.29 44.15
CA ILE A 178 -6.15 18.56 45.57
C ILE A 178 -7.53 18.08 46.03
N SER A 179 -7.62 17.72 47.31
CA SER A 179 -8.87 17.34 48.00
C SER A 179 -10.05 18.26 47.63
N GLY A 180 -11.14 17.66 47.14
CA GLY A 180 -12.37 18.34 46.76
C GLY A 180 -12.44 18.88 45.31
N GLN A 181 -11.38 18.78 44.51
CA GLN A 181 -11.48 18.97 43.06
C GLN A 181 -12.10 17.75 42.36
N THR A 182 -12.64 17.92 41.15
CA THR A 182 -13.02 16.79 40.29
C THR A 182 -11.81 15.95 39.89
N ILE A 183 -12.03 14.66 39.61
CA ILE A 183 -10.95 13.75 39.20
C ILE A 183 -10.34 14.21 37.86
N PRO A 184 -9.03 14.52 37.78
CA PRO A 184 -8.39 14.96 36.54
C PRO A 184 -8.26 13.79 35.55
N LYS A 185 -8.94 13.91 34.40
CA LYS A 185 -8.96 12.92 33.30
C LYS A 185 -7.56 12.57 32.80
N SER A 186 -7.39 11.33 32.37
CA SER A 186 -6.18 10.85 31.68
C SER A 186 -5.91 11.66 30.40
N SER A 187 -4.63 11.89 30.10
CA SER A 187 -4.14 12.39 28.82
C SER A 187 -3.78 11.26 27.84
N VAL A 188 -3.86 10.01 28.30
CA VAL A 188 -3.61 8.79 27.52
C VAL A 188 -4.91 7.97 27.49
N GLU A 189 -5.49 7.76 26.31
CA GLU A 189 -6.61 6.84 26.17
C GLU A 189 -6.12 5.37 26.29
N PRO A 190 -6.87 4.49 26.97
CA PRO A 190 -6.45 3.12 27.19
C PRO A 190 -6.63 2.31 25.90
N ILE A 191 -5.52 1.74 25.40
CA ILE A 191 -5.53 0.90 24.20
C ILE A 191 -6.41 -0.32 24.46
N SER A 192 -7.44 -0.52 23.64
CA SER A 192 -8.36 -1.63 23.86
C SER A 192 -7.73 -2.98 23.46
N PRO A 193 -7.94 -4.06 24.24
CA PRO A 193 -7.59 -5.41 23.82
C PRO A 193 -8.24 -5.77 22.49
N VAL A 194 -7.58 -6.65 21.72
CA VAL A 194 -8.14 -7.16 20.45
C VAL A 194 -9.52 -7.78 20.71
N GLY A 195 -10.52 -7.40 19.90
CA GLY A 195 -11.91 -7.83 20.07
C GLY A 195 -12.68 -7.11 21.19
N GLN A 196 -12.16 -6.00 21.74
CA GLN A 196 -12.81 -5.24 22.81
C GLN A 196 -12.74 -3.73 22.57
N TYR A 197 -13.61 -2.96 23.23
CA TYR A 197 -13.63 -1.51 23.20
C TYR A 197 -13.67 -0.92 24.62
N PHE A 198 -12.99 0.20 24.82
CA PHE A 198 -13.04 0.95 26.07
C PHE A 198 -14.45 1.50 26.33
N SER A 199 -14.98 1.23 27.53
CA SER A 199 -16.33 1.61 27.93
C SER A 199 -16.36 2.72 28.98
N TYR A 200 -15.50 2.67 30.00
CA TYR A 200 -15.36 3.68 31.06
C TYR A 200 -14.18 3.35 31.98
N TRP A 201 -13.74 4.31 32.81
CA TRP A 201 -12.82 4.06 33.92
C TRP A 201 -13.58 3.65 35.19
N TYR A 202 -13.03 2.76 36.00
CA TYR A 202 -13.53 2.40 37.34
C TYR A 202 -12.36 2.30 38.34
N GLU A 203 -12.64 2.28 39.65
CA GLU A 203 -11.58 2.18 40.68
C GLU A 203 -11.01 0.76 40.79
N GLU A 204 -9.69 0.64 40.89
CA GLU A 204 -9.03 -0.66 41.13
C GLU A 204 -9.48 -1.25 42.46
N GLY A 205 -9.98 -2.49 42.42
CA GLY A 205 -10.60 -3.16 43.57
C GLY A 205 -12.12 -3.00 43.66
N ASP A 206 -12.77 -2.12 42.88
CA ASP A 206 -14.23 -2.08 42.83
C ASP A 206 -14.80 -3.30 42.10
N THR A 207 -15.34 -4.24 42.89
CA THR A 207 -16.02 -5.45 42.39
C THR A 207 -17.31 -5.17 41.62
N ALA A 208 -17.95 -4.00 41.80
CA ALA A 208 -19.11 -3.59 41.02
C ALA A 208 -18.75 -2.96 39.65
N GLN A 209 -17.48 -2.56 39.46
CA GLN A 209 -16.96 -1.91 38.26
C GLN A 209 -17.74 -0.63 37.91
N THR A 210 -17.93 0.23 38.91
CA THR A 210 -18.75 1.45 38.83
C THR A 210 -18.08 2.50 37.92
N PRO A 211 -18.76 3.05 36.90
CA PRO A 211 -18.20 4.09 36.05
C PRO A 211 -17.87 5.38 36.81
N ILE A 212 -16.63 5.87 36.69
CA ILE A 212 -16.24 7.19 37.18
C ILE A 212 -16.87 8.28 36.32
N ASN A 213 -17.69 9.14 36.94
CA ASN A 213 -18.16 10.36 36.32
C ASN A 213 -17.20 11.51 36.65
N PHE A 214 -16.35 11.89 35.70
CA PHE A 214 -15.31 12.91 35.87
C PHE A 214 -15.84 14.34 36.07
N GLU A 215 -17.12 14.63 35.80
CA GLU A 215 -17.70 15.97 36.01
C GLU A 215 -18.20 16.15 37.46
N ASP A 216 -18.71 15.08 38.09
CA ASP A 216 -19.34 15.13 39.42
C ASP A 216 -18.51 14.46 40.54
N THR A 217 -17.58 13.55 40.21
CA THR A 217 -16.82 12.80 41.22
C THR A 217 -15.63 13.61 41.72
N THR A 218 -15.61 13.94 43.01
CA THR A 218 -14.51 14.66 43.67
C THR A 218 -13.44 13.73 44.22
N LEU A 219 -12.19 14.19 44.18
CA LEU A 219 -10.99 13.52 44.65
C LEU A 219 -10.85 13.68 46.17
N SER A 220 -10.93 12.57 46.92
CA SER A 220 -10.81 12.53 48.39
C SER A 220 -9.73 11.58 48.92
N LYS A 221 -9.10 10.80 48.03
CA LYS A 221 -8.07 9.79 48.33
C LYS A 221 -7.17 9.62 47.11
N ASN A 222 -6.03 8.93 47.27
CA ASN A 222 -5.30 8.41 46.12
C ASN A 222 -6.21 7.42 45.37
N LEU A 223 -6.16 7.44 44.04
CA LEU A 223 -6.94 6.56 43.17
C LEU A 223 -6.03 5.85 42.17
N VAL A 224 -6.24 4.56 42.00
CA VAL A 224 -5.78 3.84 40.80
C VAL A 224 -7.03 3.51 39.98
N LEU A 225 -7.09 4.01 38.75
CA LEU A 225 -8.21 3.80 37.85
C LEU A 225 -7.82 2.77 36.78
N VAL A 226 -8.70 1.79 36.59
CA VAL A 226 -8.56 0.70 35.62
C VAL A 226 -9.62 0.84 34.52
N PRO A 227 -9.28 0.49 33.27
CA PRO A 227 -10.17 0.67 32.13
C PRO A 227 -11.13 -0.53 32.03
N LYS A 228 -12.43 -0.26 32.06
CA LYS A 228 -13.43 -1.26 31.67
C LYS A 228 -13.43 -1.40 30.16
N PHE A 229 -13.10 -2.58 29.68
CA PHE A 229 -13.37 -2.99 28.31
C PHE A 229 -14.63 -3.85 28.25
N ASN A 230 -15.38 -3.67 27.16
CA ASN A 230 -16.51 -4.51 26.78
C ASN A 230 -16.21 -5.20 25.44
N PRO A 231 -16.78 -6.38 25.16
CA PRO A 231 -16.54 -7.06 23.89
C PRO A 231 -17.18 -6.31 22.72
N GLY A 232 -16.39 -6.06 21.69
CA GLY A 232 -16.89 -5.71 20.36
C GLY A 232 -16.60 -6.85 19.39
N ARG A 233 -17.02 -6.70 18.14
CA ARG A 233 -16.85 -7.71 17.09
C ARG A 233 -16.51 -7.04 15.77
N THR A 234 -15.61 -7.68 15.04
CA THR A 234 -15.11 -7.25 13.75
C THR A 234 -15.91 -7.93 12.65
N VAL A 235 -16.33 -7.15 11.63
CA VAL A 235 -16.95 -7.66 10.41
C VAL A 235 -16.00 -7.40 9.25
N LEU A 236 -15.31 -8.45 8.79
CA LEU A 236 -14.28 -8.36 7.75
C LEU A 236 -14.86 -8.68 6.38
N PHE A 237 -14.84 -7.70 5.47
CA PHE A 237 -15.37 -7.84 4.11
C PHE A 237 -14.26 -8.22 3.11
N ILE A 238 -14.11 -9.51 2.83
CA ILE A 238 -13.16 -10.02 1.83
C ILE A 238 -13.84 -10.02 0.46
N SER A 239 -13.59 -8.96 -0.31
CA SER A 239 -14.22 -8.76 -1.62
C SER A 239 -13.51 -9.48 -2.77
N GLU A 240 -12.21 -9.75 -2.67
CA GLU A 240 -11.35 -10.14 -3.81
C GLU A 240 -11.46 -9.17 -5.01
N GLY A 241 -11.74 -7.89 -4.73
CA GLY A 241 -11.96 -6.83 -5.71
C GLY A 241 -11.90 -5.46 -5.05
N THR A 242 -12.93 -4.62 -5.26
CA THR A 242 -13.04 -3.28 -4.66
C THR A 242 -12.84 -3.34 -3.15
N GLN A 243 -11.90 -2.53 -2.64
CA GLN A 243 -11.50 -2.55 -1.24
C GLN A 243 -12.60 -1.97 -0.35
N ILE A 244 -13.09 -2.79 0.59
CA ILE A 244 -14.06 -2.40 1.59
C ILE A 244 -13.35 -2.32 2.95
N SER A 245 -13.54 -1.21 3.66
CA SER A 245 -13.06 -1.08 5.03
C SER A 245 -13.95 -1.92 5.95
N PRO A 246 -13.40 -2.78 6.83
CA PRO A 246 -14.20 -3.57 7.74
C PRO A 246 -14.91 -2.71 8.77
N GLU A 247 -15.96 -3.27 9.34
CA GLU A 247 -16.78 -2.60 10.34
C GLU A 247 -16.45 -3.14 11.74
N TYR A 248 -16.60 -2.28 12.74
CA TYR A 248 -16.49 -2.65 14.15
C TYR A 248 -17.80 -2.35 14.86
N VAL A 249 -18.41 -3.37 15.43
CA VAL A 249 -19.71 -3.27 16.09
C VAL A 249 -19.61 -3.74 17.55
N LYS A 250 -20.52 -3.28 18.40
CA LYS A 250 -20.64 -3.81 19.78
C LYS A 250 -21.21 -5.23 19.69
N GLU A 251 -20.79 -6.14 20.56
CA GLU A 251 -21.36 -7.49 20.58
C GLU A 251 -22.89 -7.46 20.68
N GLY A 252 -23.56 -8.24 19.83
CA GLY A 252 -25.03 -8.27 19.72
C GLY A 252 -25.65 -7.15 18.87
N SER A 253 -24.85 -6.26 18.27
CA SER A 253 -25.34 -5.26 17.29
C SER A 253 -25.40 -5.84 15.87
N LEU A 254 -26.16 -5.19 14.99
CA LEU A 254 -26.18 -5.50 13.56
C LEU A 254 -24.96 -4.91 12.84
N ALA A 255 -24.63 -5.49 11.67
CA ALA A 255 -23.65 -4.96 10.74
C ALA A 255 -24.30 -4.11 9.64
N SER A 256 -23.61 -3.08 9.18
CA SER A 256 -23.98 -2.28 8.01
C SER A 256 -23.66 -3.05 6.73
N GLN A 257 -24.63 -3.15 5.81
CA GLN A 257 -24.34 -3.68 4.48
C GLN A 257 -23.40 -2.73 3.72
N PRO A 258 -22.22 -3.18 3.24
CA PRO A 258 -21.32 -2.34 2.49
C PRO A 258 -21.84 -2.13 1.05
N VAL A 259 -21.31 -1.10 0.38
CA VAL A 259 -21.53 -0.89 -1.06
C VAL A 259 -21.10 -2.13 -1.84
N GLU A 260 -21.87 -2.52 -2.86
CA GLU A 260 -21.57 -3.67 -3.71
C GLU A 260 -20.15 -3.56 -4.30
N PRO A 261 -19.26 -4.55 -4.07
CA PRO A 261 -17.93 -4.53 -4.63
C PRO A 261 -17.96 -4.79 -6.14
N SER A 262 -16.89 -4.38 -6.84
CA SER A 262 -16.62 -4.77 -8.23
C SER A 262 -15.30 -5.53 -8.34
N ARG A 263 -15.25 -6.54 -9.22
CA ARG A 263 -14.09 -7.41 -9.52
C ARG A 263 -14.04 -7.67 -11.02
N SER A 264 -12.90 -7.43 -11.66
CA SER A 264 -12.79 -7.49 -13.13
C SER A 264 -13.05 -8.89 -13.68
N GLY A 265 -14.07 -9.02 -14.53
CA GLY A 265 -14.49 -10.29 -15.14
C GLY A 265 -15.45 -11.14 -14.31
N TYR A 266 -16.06 -10.56 -13.26
CA TYR A 266 -17.03 -11.23 -12.42
C TYR A 266 -18.24 -10.31 -12.14
N THR A 267 -19.40 -10.93 -11.92
CA THR A 267 -20.60 -10.24 -11.39
C THR A 267 -20.72 -10.56 -9.91
N PHE A 268 -20.90 -9.55 -9.05
CA PHE A 268 -21.17 -9.74 -7.63
C PHE A 268 -22.52 -10.45 -7.45
N SER A 269 -22.61 -11.40 -6.53
CA SER A 269 -23.86 -12.12 -6.23
C SER A 269 -24.40 -11.78 -4.84
N HIS A 270 -23.61 -11.99 -3.79
CA HIS A 270 -24.00 -11.77 -2.40
C HIS A 270 -22.78 -11.82 -1.47
N TRP A 271 -22.97 -11.49 -0.20
CA TRP A 271 -22.03 -11.79 0.88
C TRP A 271 -22.36 -13.14 1.51
N ALA A 272 -21.36 -13.95 1.87
CA ALA A 272 -21.54 -15.22 2.58
C ALA A 272 -20.49 -15.37 3.70
N THR A 273 -20.77 -16.16 4.73
CA THR A 273 -19.82 -16.42 5.85
C THR A 273 -18.71 -17.43 5.51
N GLU A 274 -18.77 -18.02 4.32
CA GLU A 274 -17.80 -18.97 3.78
C GLU A 274 -17.42 -18.54 2.36
N LYS A 275 -16.16 -18.76 1.96
CA LYS A 275 -15.73 -18.49 0.58
C LYS A 275 -16.52 -19.35 -0.39
N ASP A 276 -17.01 -18.74 -1.47
CA ASP A 276 -17.85 -19.37 -2.50
C ASP A 276 -19.13 -20.03 -1.96
N GLY A 277 -19.62 -19.53 -0.81
CA GLY A 277 -20.89 -19.93 -0.19
C GLY A 277 -22.09 -19.70 -1.11
N LYS A 278 -23.19 -20.43 -0.84
CA LYS A 278 -24.43 -20.36 -1.64
C LYS A 278 -25.57 -19.62 -0.95
N GLU A 279 -25.49 -19.50 0.36
CA GLU A 279 -26.51 -18.86 1.19
C GLU A 279 -26.10 -17.41 1.47
N ALA A 280 -26.97 -16.46 1.14
CA ALA A 280 -26.72 -15.06 1.38
C ALA A 280 -26.76 -14.73 2.88
N TYR A 281 -25.71 -14.10 3.38
CA TYR A 281 -25.65 -13.56 4.73
C TYR A 281 -26.66 -12.42 4.88
N SER A 282 -27.50 -12.48 5.93
CA SER A 282 -28.41 -11.40 6.29
C SER A 282 -27.77 -10.44 7.29
N PHE A 283 -27.74 -9.16 6.95
CA PHE A 283 -27.27 -8.07 7.82
C PHE A 283 -28.21 -7.79 9.00
N ASP A 284 -29.42 -8.36 9.01
CA ASP A 284 -30.31 -8.40 10.19
C ASP A 284 -29.83 -9.40 11.27
N THR A 285 -28.68 -10.06 11.08
CA THR A 285 -28.10 -11.02 12.04
C THR A 285 -27.21 -10.31 13.07
N PRO A 286 -27.50 -10.39 14.39
CA PRO A 286 -26.63 -9.84 15.43
C PRO A 286 -25.23 -10.47 15.44
N ILE A 287 -24.19 -9.64 15.44
CA ILE A 287 -22.80 -10.08 15.45
C ILE A 287 -22.39 -10.47 16.89
N THR A 288 -22.32 -11.77 17.16
CA THR A 288 -21.93 -12.35 18.46
C THR A 288 -20.49 -12.88 18.48
N LYS A 289 -19.84 -13.02 17.32
CA LYS A 289 -18.44 -13.43 17.15
C LYS A 289 -17.82 -12.65 15.98
N ASP A 290 -16.49 -12.56 15.93
CA ASP A 290 -15.82 -11.98 14.77
C ASP A 290 -16.24 -12.75 13.51
N THR A 291 -16.61 -12.02 12.46
CA THR A 291 -17.35 -12.55 11.31
C THR A 291 -16.69 -12.08 10.02
N THR A 292 -16.06 -13.00 9.30
CA THR A 292 -15.57 -12.74 7.94
C THR A 292 -16.71 -13.00 6.96
N LEU A 293 -16.97 -12.02 6.10
CA LEU A 293 -17.91 -12.08 5.00
C LEU A 293 -17.14 -12.04 3.68
N TYR A 294 -17.32 -13.06 2.87
CA TYR A 294 -16.72 -13.22 1.56
C TYR A 294 -17.71 -12.76 0.49
N ALA A 295 -17.24 -11.99 -0.48
CA ALA A 295 -18.03 -11.68 -1.66
C ALA A 295 -18.09 -12.91 -2.57
N VAL A 296 -19.30 -13.36 -2.89
CA VAL A 296 -19.55 -14.48 -3.79
C VAL A 296 -19.72 -13.94 -5.21
N TRP A 297 -18.98 -14.54 -6.15
CA TRP A 297 -18.83 -14.04 -7.50
C TRP A 297 -19.35 -15.03 -8.56
N THR A 298 -19.90 -14.50 -9.65
CA THR A 298 -20.20 -15.28 -10.86
C THR A 298 -19.24 -14.88 -11.98
N PRO A 299 -18.37 -15.78 -12.47
CA PRO A 299 -17.47 -15.50 -13.58
C PRO A 299 -18.22 -15.15 -14.86
N VAL A 300 -17.79 -14.09 -15.54
CA VAL A 300 -18.24 -13.74 -16.91
C VAL A 300 -17.14 -14.03 -17.93
N ASN A 301 -17.52 -13.99 -19.22
CA ASN A 301 -16.59 -14.26 -20.32
C ASN A 301 -15.50 -13.19 -20.41
N ALA A 302 -14.25 -13.63 -20.58
CA ALA A 302 -13.05 -12.82 -20.80
C ALA A 302 -12.27 -13.34 -22.02
N THR A 303 -11.37 -12.51 -22.55
CA THR A 303 -10.59 -12.82 -23.77
C THR A 303 -9.13 -13.11 -23.48
N TYR A 304 -8.55 -14.13 -24.10
CA TYR A 304 -7.13 -14.50 -23.90
C TYR A 304 -6.38 -14.72 -25.21
N THR A 305 -5.07 -14.47 -25.19
CA THR A 305 -4.18 -14.54 -26.37
C THR A 305 -3.41 -15.87 -26.40
N ILE A 306 -3.07 -16.39 -27.58
CA ILE A 306 -2.21 -17.59 -27.71
C ILE A 306 -0.90 -17.22 -28.45
N VAL A 307 0.24 -17.66 -27.90
CA VAL A 307 1.59 -17.43 -28.44
C VAL A 307 2.29 -18.76 -28.69
N TYR A 308 3.00 -18.86 -29.82
CA TYR A 308 3.70 -20.06 -30.27
C TYR A 308 5.22 -19.90 -30.22
N TRP A 309 5.88 -20.92 -29.70
CA TRP A 309 7.33 -20.98 -29.48
C TRP A 309 7.93 -22.22 -30.17
N LEU A 310 9.13 -22.12 -30.73
CA LEU A 310 9.86 -23.20 -31.40
C LEU A 310 11.23 -23.39 -30.75
N GLU A 311 11.64 -24.64 -30.54
CA GLU A 311 12.94 -25.01 -29.97
C GLU A 311 14.13 -24.34 -30.70
N LYS A 312 15.22 -24.05 -29.98
CA LYS A 312 16.49 -23.58 -30.55
C LYS A 312 17.29 -24.77 -31.14
N PRO A 313 17.81 -24.67 -32.38
CA PRO A 313 18.29 -25.85 -33.11
C PRO A 313 19.51 -26.54 -32.48
N ASN A 314 20.47 -25.77 -31.94
CA ASN A 314 21.77 -26.28 -31.48
C ASN A 314 21.79 -26.66 -29.99
N LEU A 315 20.68 -27.12 -29.43
CA LEU A 315 20.61 -27.58 -28.04
C LEU A 315 21.12 -29.02 -27.92
N ALA A 316 22.15 -29.21 -27.10
CA ALA A 316 22.86 -30.48 -26.90
C ALA A 316 22.07 -31.57 -26.14
N SER A 317 20.86 -31.25 -25.66
CA SER A 317 19.96 -32.17 -24.95
C SER A 317 18.54 -32.09 -25.50
N ASP A 318 17.63 -32.84 -24.87
CA ASP A 318 16.19 -32.54 -24.92
C ASP A 318 15.96 -31.11 -24.37
N PRO A 319 15.14 -30.26 -25.01
CA PRO A 319 14.82 -28.91 -24.52
C PRO A 319 13.93 -28.91 -23.26
N GLY A 320 13.26 -30.01 -22.95
CA GLY A 320 12.40 -30.16 -21.78
C GLY A 320 11.23 -29.19 -21.76
N THR A 321 10.99 -28.57 -20.60
CA THR A 321 9.93 -27.57 -20.39
C THR A 321 10.46 -26.17 -20.06
N ASP A 322 11.75 -25.91 -20.30
CA ASP A 322 12.38 -24.61 -20.04
C ASP A 322 12.08 -23.64 -21.20
N PRO A 323 11.36 -22.53 -21.00
CA PRO A 323 11.05 -21.59 -22.07
C PRO A 323 12.28 -20.99 -22.75
N THR A 324 13.42 -20.89 -22.05
CA THR A 324 14.67 -20.32 -22.59
C THR A 324 15.29 -21.19 -23.69
N ASN A 325 14.91 -22.48 -23.77
CA ASN A 325 15.29 -23.38 -24.85
C ASN A 325 14.49 -23.14 -26.15
N TYR A 326 13.52 -22.22 -26.15
CA TYR A 326 12.67 -21.91 -27.29
C TYR A 326 12.84 -20.44 -27.71
N SER A 327 12.41 -20.13 -28.94
CA SER A 327 12.31 -18.79 -29.51
C SER A 327 10.86 -18.53 -29.93
N PHE A 328 10.43 -17.27 -29.90
CA PHE A 328 9.12 -16.87 -30.42
C PHE A 328 8.98 -17.28 -31.89
N SER A 329 7.75 -17.59 -32.33
CA SER A 329 7.45 -17.95 -33.72
C SER A 329 6.30 -17.14 -34.30
N TRP A 330 5.15 -17.05 -33.61
CA TRP A 330 4.01 -16.19 -33.96
C TRP A 330 2.95 -16.20 -32.84
N SER A 331 1.87 -15.43 -32.99
CA SER A 331 0.73 -15.40 -32.06
C SER A 331 -0.61 -15.27 -32.80
N THR A 332 -1.72 -15.61 -32.14
CA THR A 332 -3.07 -15.60 -32.75
C THR A 332 -4.15 -15.01 -31.84
N VAL A 333 -5.28 -14.68 -32.45
CA VAL A 333 -6.34 -13.79 -31.94
C VAL A 333 -7.07 -14.33 -30.71
N LYS A 334 -7.50 -13.37 -29.88
CA LYS A 334 -8.36 -13.50 -28.70
C LYS A 334 -9.51 -14.50 -28.88
N GLN A 335 -9.61 -15.45 -27.95
CA GLN A 335 -10.76 -16.36 -27.80
C GLN A 335 -11.53 -16.07 -26.51
N ASP A 336 -12.84 -16.31 -26.52
CA ASP A 336 -13.71 -16.20 -25.35
C ASP A 336 -13.63 -17.49 -24.49
N ALA A 337 -13.37 -17.32 -23.20
CA ALA A 337 -13.55 -18.31 -22.14
C ALA A 337 -14.16 -17.62 -20.91
N LYS A 338 -14.57 -18.33 -19.86
CA LYS A 338 -14.91 -17.67 -18.60
C LYS A 338 -13.65 -17.28 -17.85
N SER A 339 -13.73 -16.23 -17.04
CA SER A 339 -12.76 -16.02 -15.97
C SER A 339 -12.68 -17.29 -15.09
N GLU A 340 -11.50 -17.61 -14.55
CA GLU A 340 -11.20 -18.86 -13.84
C GLU A 340 -11.19 -20.17 -14.67
N ASP A 341 -11.59 -20.19 -15.94
CA ASP A 341 -11.34 -21.36 -16.80
C ASP A 341 -9.83 -21.62 -16.93
N ILE A 342 -9.40 -22.87 -16.76
CA ILE A 342 -8.00 -23.29 -17.01
C ILE A 342 -7.89 -23.74 -18.47
N VAL A 343 -7.25 -22.92 -19.31
CA VAL A 343 -6.98 -23.27 -20.71
C VAL A 343 -5.76 -24.19 -20.76
N THR A 344 -6.01 -25.43 -21.15
CA THR A 344 -4.97 -26.42 -21.46
C THR A 344 -4.96 -26.69 -22.96
N ILE A 345 -3.93 -26.22 -23.66
CA ILE A 345 -3.72 -26.61 -25.06
C ILE A 345 -3.10 -28.01 -25.07
N ASN A 346 -3.67 -28.91 -25.87
CA ASN A 346 -3.12 -30.24 -26.14
C ASN A 346 -2.73 -30.37 -27.61
N GLN A 347 -2.04 -31.45 -27.97
CA GLN A 347 -1.57 -31.66 -29.35
C GLN A 347 -2.67 -31.52 -30.41
N SER A 348 -3.86 -32.12 -30.21
CA SER A 348 -4.91 -32.09 -31.23
C SER A 348 -5.54 -30.71 -31.40
N LEU A 349 -5.58 -29.89 -30.34
CA LEU A 349 -5.96 -28.49 -30.41
C LEU A 349 -4.87 -27.63 -31.07
N ALA A 350 -3.60 -27.84 -30.70
CA ALA A 350 -2.46 -27.12 -31.25
C ALA A 350 -2.33 -27.35 -32.77
N ASP A 351 -2.35 -28.63 -33.20
CA ASP A 351 -2.28 -29.00 -34.61
C ASP A 351 -3.53 -28.57 -35.40
N ARG A 352 -4.72 -28.45 -34.76
CA ARG A 352 -5.90 -27.85 -35.40
C ARG A 352 -5.71 -26.36 -35.69
N ILE A 353 -5.16 -25.59 -34.74
CA ILE A 353 -4.93 -24.15 -34.91
C ILE A 353 -3.80 -23.90 -35.92
N LYS A 354 -2.71 -24.67 -35.85
CA LYS A 354 -1.59 -24.69 -36.81
C LYS A 354 -2.04 -24.82 -38.27
N ASN A 355 -3.08 -25.61 -38.52
CA ASN A 355 -3.64 -25.84 -39.85
C ASN A 355 -4.74 -24.85 -40.27
N ALA A 356 -5.39 -24.13 -39.34
CA ALA A 356 -6.57 -23.33 -39.64
C ALA A 356 -6.31 -22.06 -40.46
N ASN A 357 -5.10 -21.49 -40.37
CA ASN A 357 -4.81 -20.14 -40.88
C ASN A 357 -4.19 -20.10 -42.30
N ASN A 358 -3.93 -21.24 -42.95
CA ASN A 358 -3.21 -21.36 -44.24
C ASN A 358 -1.80 -20.71 -44.33
N GLN A 359 -1.32 -20.10 -43.25
CA GLN A 359 -0.07 -19.32 -43.14
C GLN A 359 0.94 -19.94 -42.16
N GLY A 360 0.73 -21.20 -41.74
CA GLY A 360 1.60 -21.88 -40.78
C GLY A 360 3.05 -21.95 -41.29
N GLN A 361 3.95 -21.19 -40.66
CA GLN A 361 5.29 -20.93 -41.20
C GLN A 361 6.10 -22.22 -41.45
N ALA A 362 6.98 -22.15 -42.47
CA ALA A 362 7.80 -23.28 -42.91
C ALA A 362 8.62 -23.94 -41.78
N ALA A 363 9.08 -23.17 -40.79
CA ALA A 363 9.79 -23.72 -39.63
C ALA A 363 8.91 -24.65 -38.76
N LEU A 364 7.63 -24.30 -38.55
CA LEU A 364 6.68 -25.14 -37.80
C LEU A 364 6.21 -26.36 -38.59
N LYS A 365 6.38 -26.40 -39.91
CA LYS A 365 6.13 -27.61 -40.73
C LYS A 365 7.01 -28.79 -40.30
N TYR A 366 8.20 -28.51 -39.76
CA TYR A 366 9.19 -29.49 -39.33
C TYR A 366 9.28 -29.62 -37.80
N SER A 367 8.20 -29.26 -37.08
CA SER A 367 8.12 -29.31 -35.61
C SER A 367 6.94 -30.13 -35.07
N GLU A 368 7.14 -30.74 -33.90
CA GLU A 368 6.14 -31.49 -33.14
C GLU A 368 5.71 -30.70 -31.91
N TYR A 369 4.46 -30.85 -31.46
CA TYR A 369 4.02 -30.30 -30.18
C TYR A 369 4.90 -30.86 -29.04
N ALA A 370 5.38 -29.99 -28.16
CA ALA A 370 6.15 -30.35 -26.96
C ALA A 370 5.25 -30.24 -25.72
N PHE A 371 4.87 -29.02 -25.35
CA PHE A 371 4.02 -28.76 -24.17
C PHE A 371 3.29 -27.41 -24.28
N SER A 372 2.35 -27.20 -23.36
CA SER A 372 1.72 -25.92 -23.04
C SER A 372 1.51 -25.95 -21.53
N PRO A 373 1.99 -24.97 -20.76
CA PRO A 373 1.53 -24.79 -19.39
C PRO A 373 0.00 -24.63 -19.37
N PRO A 374 -0.70 -25.16 -18.35
CA PRO A 374 -2.09 -24.81 -18.10
C PRO A 374 -2.15 -23.39 -17.55
N GLU A 375 -2.99 -22.55 -18.12
CA GLU A 375 -3.05 -21.12 -17.79
C GLU A 375 -4.47 -20.73 -17.39
N GLN A 376 -4.63 -19.97 -16.30
CA GLN A 376 -5.93 -19.55 -15.79
C GLN A 376 -6.38 -18.23 -16.43
N ILE A 377 -7.62 -18.17 -16.92
CA ILE A 377 -8.13 -16.97 -17.58
C ILE A 377 -8.44 -15.88 -16.56
N SER A 378 -7.72 -14.76 -16.70
CA SER A 378 -7.89 -13.53 -15.93
C SER A 378 -9.05 -12.71 -16.48
N GLY A 379 -9.90 -12.24 -15.57
CA GLY A 379 -11.11 -11.50 -15.91
C GLY A 379 -10.90 -10.08 -16.46
N ASN A 380 -9.65 -9.61 -16.51
CA ASN A 380 -9.25 -8.36 -17.16
C ASN A 380 -8.92 -8.54 -18.66
N GLY A 381 -8.90 -9.78 -19.17
CA GLY A 381 -8.65 -10.09 -20.58
C GLY A 381 -7.19 -9.94 -21.04
N GLN A 382 -6.23 -10.14 -20.12
CA GLN A 382 -4.78 -10.01 -20.36
C GLN A 382 -4.03 -11.35 -20.43
N THR A 383 -4.65 -12.49 -20.11
CA THR A 383 -3.99 -13.81 -20.11
C THR A 383 -3.35 -14.17 -21.46
N VAL A 384 -2.14 -14.74 -21.39
CA VAL A 384 -1.35 -15.22 -22.54
C VAL A 384 -1.02 -16.70 -22.36
N VAL A 385 -1.54 -17.54 -23.26
CA VAL A 385 -1.32 -19.00 -23.25
C VAL A 385 -0.16 -19.34 -24.18
N ASN A 386 0.88 -19.99 -23.66
CA ASN A 386 2.13 -20.25 -24.36
C ASN A 386 2.24 -21.71 -24.82
N VAL A 387 2.39 -21.93 -26.13
CA VAL A 387 2.41 -23.27 -26.76
C VAL A 387 3.76 -23.53 -27.41
N TYR A 388 4.44 -24.58 -26.97
CA TYR A 388 5.83 -24.88 -27.32
C TYR A 388 5.93 -26.07 -28.28
N TYR A 389 6.76 -25.94 -29.31
CA TYR A 389 7.04 -26.94 -30.33
C TYR A 389 8.53 -27.32 -30.35
N LYS A 390 8.83 -28.62 -30.33
CA LYS A 390 10.18 -29.17 -30.51
C LYS A 390 10.48 -29.45 -31.98
N ARG A 391 11.74 -29.37 -32.40
CA ARG A 391 12.17 -29.64 -33.78
C ARG A 391 12.15 -31.15 -34.06
N THR A 392 11.79 -31.52 -35.27
CA THR A 392 11.86 -32.93 -35.70
C THR A 392 13.33 -33.33 -35.86
N ILE A 393 13.70 -34.44 -35.22
CA ILE A 393 15.00 -35.10 -35.43
C ILE A 393 14.91 -35.97 -36.69
N TYR A 394 15.89 -35.82 -37.57
CA TYR A 394 16.08 -36.62 -38.78
C TYR A 394 17.35 -37.46 -38.67
N GLN A 395 17.31 -38.65 -39.26
CA GLN A 395 18.45 -39.53 -39.43
C GLN A 395 18.89 -39.57 -40.90
N LEU A 396 20.13 -39.15 -41.17
CA LEU A 396 20.77 -39.30 -42.46
C LEU A 396 21.72 -40.49 -42.39
N ASN A 397 21.53 -41.46 -43.29
CA ASN A 397 22.36 -42.66 -43.39
C ASN A 397 23.19 -42.58 -44.69
N PHE A 398 24.48 -42.90 -44.64
CA PHE A 398 25.40 -42.77 -45.76
C PHE A 398 25.83 -44.15 -46.28
N GLU A 399 25.68 -44.37 -47.58
CA GLU A 399 25.93 -45.67 -48.23
C GLU A 399 26.84 -45.55 -49.46
N LEU A 400 27.94 -46.30 -49.45
CA LEU A 400 28.90 -46.37 -50.54
C LEU A 400 28.51 -47.50 -51.51
N ASN A 401 27.79 -47.18 -52.60
CA ASN A 401 27.39 -48.16 -53.64
C ASN A 401 28.52 -48.59 -54.60
N ASN A 402 29.78 -48.32 -54.26
CA ASN A 402 30.96 -48.60 -55.06
C ASN A 402 31.96 -49.38 -54.19
N THR A 403 32.21 -50.64 -54.51
CA THR A 403 33.05 -51.55 -53.71
C THR A 403 34.48 -51.07 -53.51
N ASN A 404 34.97 -50.17 -54.38
CA ASN A 404 36.32 -49.63 -54.33
C ASN A 404 36.39 -48.25 -53.65
N ALA A 405 35.27 -47.76 -53.10
CA ALA A 405 35.21 -46.50 -52.37
C ALA A 405 35.39 -46.70 -50.87
N GLU A 406 36.05 -45.76 -50.21
CA GLU A 406 36.22 -45.68 -48.77
C GLU A 406 35.92 -44.25 -48.29
N MET A 407 35.26 -44.10 -47.15
CA MET A 407 35.02 -42.79 -46.51
C MET A 407 35.49 -42.82 -45.06
N VAL A 408 35.93 -41.67 -44.56
CA VAL A 408 36.20 -41.47 -43.13
C VAL A 408 35.05 -40.68 -42.53
N ALA A 409 34.55 -41.11 -41.37
CA ALA A 409 33.54 -40.38 -40.62
C ALA A 409 33.74 -40.61 -39.12
N ASN A 410 33.78 -39.53 -38.33
CA ASN A 410 34.08 -39.57 -36.90
C ASN A 410 35.36 -40.39 -36.57
N GLY A 411 36.41 -40.25 -37.39
CA GLY A 411 37.67 -40.98 -37.26
C GLY A 411 37.62 -42.49 -37.55
N GLN A 412 36.50 -43.02 -38.06
CA GLN A 412 36.36 -44.42 -38.51
C GLN A 412 36.31 -44.52 -40.03
N THR A 413 36.91 -45.56 -40.60
CA THR A 413 36.88 -45.82 -42.06
C THR A 413 35.79 -46.84 -42.40
N TYR A 414 34.97 -46.50 -43.39
CA TYR A 414 33.89 -47.34 -43.93
C TYR A 414 34.16 -47.62 -45.40
N LYS A 415 34.11 -48.89 -45.84
CA LYS A 415 34.35 -49.27 -47.24
C LYS A 415 33.07 -49.71 -47.93
N GLY A 416 32.98 -49.53 -49.26
CA GLY A 416 31.84 -50.01 -50.06
C GLY A 416 31.75 -51.53 -50.22
N THR A 417 32.66 -52.29 -49.60
CA THR A 417 32.53 -53.74 -49.36
C THR A 417 31.68 -54.08 -48.14
N ASP A 418 31.43 -53.11 -47.26
CA ASP A 418 30.99 -53.36 -45.89
C ASP A 418 29.50 -53.01 -45.74
N PHE A 419 28.73 -53.86 -45.05
CA PHE A 419 27.30 -53.61 -44.78
C PHE A 419 27.07 -52.51 -43.71
N ASN A 420 28.14 -51.95 -43.14
CA ASN A 420 28.08 -50.92 -42.10
C ASN A 420 27.92 -49.54 -42.74
N ARG A 421 26.72 -48.95 -42.62
CA ARG A 421 26.47 -47.54 -42.97
C ARG A 421 27.00 -46.63 -41.87
N TYR A 422 27.49 -45.45 -42.25
CA TYR A 422 27.62 -44.33 -41.31
C TYR A 422 26.27 -43.62 -41.20
N SER A 423 25.91 -43.09 -40.02
CA SER A 423 24.65 -42.38 -39.82
C SER A 423 24.81 -41.23 -38.84
N ILE A 424 24.12 -40.11 -39.11
CA ILE A 424 23.98 -38.98 -38.18
C ILE A 424 22.51 -38.73 -37.86
N GLN A 425 22.25 -38.23 -36.66
CA GLN A 425 20.95 -37.72 -36.24
C GLN A 425 21.09 -36.24 -35.88
N ALA A 426 20.17 -35.40 -36.36
CA ALA A 426 20.16 -33.96 -36.12
C ALA A 426 18.73 -33.39 -36.20
N LYS A 427 18.44 -32.36 -35.41
CA LYS A 427 17.22 -31.55 -35.46
C LYS A 427 17.22 -30.68 -36.71
N TYR A 428 16.04 -30.37 -37.26
CA TYR A 428 15.90 -29.41 -38.37
C TYR A 428 16.58 -28.07 -38.03
N GLY A 429 17.57 -27.64 -38.82
CA GLY A 429 18.38 -26.43 -38.59
C GLY A 429 19.58 -26.57 -37.65
N GLU A 430 19.86 -27.76 -37.11
CA GLU A 430 21.04 -28.03 -36.26
C GLU A 430 22.34 -28.06 -37.08
N ASP A 431 23.47 -27.64 -36.48
CA ASP A 431 24.79 -27.67 -37.11
C ASP A 431 25.31 -29.10 -37.27
N ILE A 432 25.58 -29.53 -38.49
CA ILE A 432 26.01 -30.89 -38.85
C ILE A 432 27.43 -30.94 -39.43
N LYS A 433 28.18 -29.82 -39.46
CA LYS A 433 29.45 -29.69 -40.19
C LYS A 433 30.49 -30.75 -39.83
N ASP A 434 30.73 -30.89 -38.53
CA ASP A 434 31.78 -31.77 -37.97
C ASP A 434 31.31 -33.23 -37.82
N ARG A 435 30.05 -33.50 -38.15
CA ARG A 435 29.44 -34.85 -38.19
C ARG A 435 29.24 -35.36 -39.61
N TRP A 436 29.40 -34.53 -40.64
CA TRP A 436 29.30 -35.00 -42.02
C TRP A 436 30.49 -35.90 -42.38
N PRO A 437 30.30 -37.02 -43.12
CA PRO A 437 31.41 -37.85 -43.57
C PRO A 437 32.35 -37.07 -44.49
N GLU A 438 33.65 -37.34 -44.38
CA GLU A 438 34.67 -36.86 -45.31
C GLU A 438 34.39 -37.36 -46.74
N VAL A 439 34.88 -36.61 -47.74
CA VAL A 439 34.67 -36.90 -49.16
C VAL A 439 35.18 -38.32 -49.49
N PRO A 440 34.31 -39.26 -49.94
CA PRO A 440 34.73 -40.63 -50.22
C PRO A 440 35.80 -40.72 -51.32
N VAL A 441 36.86 -41.48 -51.04
CA VAL A 441 38.00 -41.72 -51.93
C VAL A 441 37.82 -43.05 -52.64
N VAL A 442 38.14 -43.13 -53.94
CA VAL A 442 38.05 -44.38 -54.73
C VAL A 442 39.44 -44.92 -55.03
N ALA A 443 39.69 -46.17 -54.66
CA ALA A 443 40.97 -46.83 -54.90
C ALA A 443 41.09 -47.37 -56.34
N GLY A 444 42.15 -46.94 -57.05
CA GLY A 444 42.66 -47.61 -58.26
C GLY A 444 41.83 -47.47 -59.55
N GLY A 445 41.04 -46.41 -59.71
CA GLY A 445 40.21 -46.18 -60.90
C GLY A 445 40.25 -44.74 -61.45
N ALA A 446 39.64 -44.55 -62.61
CA ALA A 446 39.40 -43.22 -63.21
C ALA A 446 38.09 -42.55 -62.73
N THR A 447 37.40 -43.19 -61.78
CA THR A 447 36.16 -42.73 -61.15
C THR A 447 36.43 -41.95 -59.87
N SER A 448 35.66 -40.89 -59.63
CA SER A 448 35.73 -40.07 -58.42
C SER A 448 34.34 -39.76 -57.86
N PHE A 449 34.28 -39.43 -56.57
CA PHE A 449 33.04 -39.12 -55.88
C PHE A 449 32.47 -37.76 -56.33
N HIS A 450 31.21 -37.77 -56.76
CA HIS A 450 30.49 -36.65 -57.35
C HIS A 450 29.28 -36.22 -56.49
N GLY A 451 29.22 -36.64 -55.22
CA GLY A 451 28.24 -36.20 -54.24
C GLY A 451 27.27 -37.29 -53.76
N TRP A 452 26.53 -36.97 -52.72
CA TRP A 452 25.48 -37.79 -52.12
C TRP A 452 24.16 -37.62 -52.88
N LYS A 453 23.37 -38.69 -53.10
CA LYS A 453 22.04 -38.62 -53.73
C LYS A 453 20.96 -39.43 -53.01
N TYR A 454 19.69 -39.07 -53.19
CA TYR A 454 18.56 -39.83 -52.65
C TYR A 454 18.34 -41.16 -53.41
N PRO A 455 17.77 -42.21 -52.80
CA PRO A 455 17.61 -43.52 -53.44
C PRO A 455 16.68 -43.47 -54.65
N ASP A 456 15.63 -42.65 -54.55
CA ASP A 456 14.57 -42.52 -55.55
C ASP A 456 14.94 -41.54 -56.69
N SER A 457 16.17 -40.98 -56.68
CA SER A 457 16.62 -40.05 -57.72
C SER A 457 17.09 -40.79 -58.98
N SER A 458 16.29 -40.74 -60.03
CA SER A 458 16.55 -41.40 -61.33
C SER A 458 17.55 -40.67 -62.23
N ASP A 459 17.99 -39.47 -61.85
CA ASP A 459 18.85 -38.60 -62.65
C ASP A 459 20.33 -38.73 -62.22
N SER A 460 21.24 -38.94 -63.18
CA SER A 460 22.68 -38.99 -62.93
C SER A 460 23.26 -37.63 -62.50
N ALA A 461 22.58 -36.52 -62.82
CA ALA A 461 22.88 -35.17 -62.34
C ALA A 461 22.33 -34.87 -60.92
N GLY A 462 21.62 -35.80 -60.30
CA GLY A 462 20.83 -35.61 -59.07
C GLY A 462 21.57 -35.51 -57.74
N SER A 463 22.88 -35.20 -57.73
CA SER A 463 23.65 -35.04 -56.48
C SER A 463 23.12 -33.88 -55.62
N VAL A 464 22.98 -34.15 -54.32
CA VAL A 464 22.64 -33.20 -53.25
C VAL A 464 23.88 -32.34 -52.95
N THR A 465 24.85 -32.85 -52.18
CA THR A 465 26.10 -32.15 -51.84
C THR A 465 27.36 -33.01 -52.05
N THR A 466 28.46 -32.34 -52.34
CA THR A 466 29.85 -32.86 -52.41
C THR A 466 30.72 -32.41 -51.23
N GLY A 467 30.40 -31.29 -50.58
CA GLY A 467 31.11 -30.76 -49.41
C GLY A 467 30.29 -30.85 -48.13
N ASN A 468 30.93 -30.60 -46.98
CA ASN A 468 30.28 -30.66 -45.67
C ASN A 468 29.22 -29.55 -45.55
N PRO A 469 27.92 -29.90 -45.44
CA PRO A 469 26.87 -28.94 -45.13
C PRO A 469 27.03 -28.47 -43.69
N MET A 470 26.73 -27.20 -43.44
CA MET A 470 26.83 -26.64 -42.09
C MET A 470 25.56 -26.88 -41.28
N THR A 471 24.37 -26.83 -41.88
CA THR A 471 23.10 -26.97 -41.15
C THR A 471 22.16 -27.99 -41.82
N LEU A 472 21.32 -28.65 -41.02
CA LEU A 472 20.28 -29.55 -41.54
C LEU A 472 19.08 -28.75 -42.09
N THR A 473 19.20 -28.24 -43.30
CA THR A 473 18.15 -27.47 -44.00
C THR A 473 17.11 -28.36 -44.70
N SER A 474 16.04 -27.73 -45.19
CA SER A 474 14.96 -28.38 -45.95
C SER A 474 15.41 -29.09 -47.24
N SER A 475 16.54 -28.69 -47.81
CA SER A 475 17.16 -29.27 -49.01
C SER A 475 17.91 -30.59 -48.76
N LEU A 476 18.23 -30.90 -47.50
CA LEU A 476 18.87 -32.15 -47.06
C LEU A 476 17.87 -33.20 -46.52
N ILE A 477 16.58 -32.88 -46.45
CA ILE A 477 15.53 -33.79 -45.94
C ILE A 477 14.45 -34.07 -46.97
N SER A 478 13.84 -35.26 -46.89
CA SER A 478 12.85 -35.70 -47.88
C SER A 478 11.55 -34.90 -47.83
N THR A 479 11.07 -34.46 -49.00
CA THR A 479 9.81 -33.71 -49.16
C THR A 479 8.56 -34.53 -48.82
N ASN A 480 8.68 -35.87 -48.72
CA ASN A 480 7.60 -36.76 -48.30
C ASN A 480 7.44 -36.89 -46.77
N GLY A 481 8.30 -36.25 -45.98
CA GLY A 481 8.22 -36.26 -44.51
C GLY A 481 8.92 -37.43 -43.81
N GLN A 482 9.66 -38.29 -44.53
CA GLN A 482 10.45 -39.36 -43.93
C GLN A 482 11.52 -38.81 -42.96
N LYS A 483 11.47 -39.26 -41.70
CA LYS A 483 12.43 -38.91 -40.65
C LYS A 483 13.77 -39.68 -40.73
N SER A 484 13.87 -40.70 -41.57
CA SER A 484 15.12 -41.42 -41.82
C SER A 484 15.26 -41.65 -43.32
N MET A 485 16.44 -41.38 -43.86
CA MET A 485 16.72 -41.46 -45.30
C MET A 485 18.15 -41.94 -45.56
N THR A 486 18.35 -42.58 -46.72
CA THR A 486 19.68 -43.05 -47.14
C THR A 486 20.21 -42.17 -48.26
N LEU A 487 21.32 -41.48 -47.99
CA LEU A 487 22.13 -40.78 -48.96
C LEU A 487 23.15 -41.77 -49.53
N ILE A 488 23.03 -42.05 -50.83
CA ILE A 488 23.87 -43.01 -51.55
C ILE A 488 24.95 -42.24 -52.31
N GLY A 489 26.18 -42.75 -52.35
CA GLY A 489 27.25 -42.15 -53.14
C GLY A 489 26.95 -42.13 -54.65
N ASN A 490 27.39 -41.07 -55.32
CA ASN A 490 27.35 -40.92 -56.78
C ASN A 490 28.80 -40.84 -57.30
N TYR A 491 29.13 -41.62 -58.33
CA TYR A 491 30.50 -41.74 -58.85
C TYR A 491 30.50 -41.64 -60.38
N LEU A 492 31.35 -40.78 -60.94
CA LEU A 492 31.49 -40.57 -62.39
C LEU A 492 32.98 -40.57 -62.78
N ASN A 493 33.30 -40.64 -64.09
CA ASN A 493 34.67 -40.67 -64.60
C ASN A 493 35.25 -39.25 -64.79
N GLY A 494 36.47 -39.03 -64.28
CA GLY A 494 37.24 -37.80 -64.43
C GLY A 494 37.11 -36.82 -63.25
N ASN A 495 38.10 -35.93 -63.11
CA ASN A 495 38.11 -34.86 -62.10
C ASN A 495 38.05 -33.49 -62.78
N GLN A 496 37.31 -32.55 -62.18
CA GLN A 496 37.34 -31.12 -62.51
C GLN A 496 37.17 -30.33 -61.21
N GLU A 497 38.25 -29.74 -60.73
CA GLU A 497 38.23 -28.92 -59.52
C GLU A 497 37.55 -27.57 -59.80
N ASN A 498 36.54 -27.26 -58.98
CA ASN A 498 35.79 -26.03 -58.98
C ASN A 498 35.90 -25.37 -57.59
N VAL A 499 35.97 -24.04 -57.51
CA VAL A 499 36.19 -23.28 -56.27
C VAL A 499 34.96 -22.42 -55.96
N ARG A 500 34.56 -22.38 -54.69
CA ARG A 500 33.52 -21.48 -54.17
C ARG A 500 34.07 -20.61 -53.05
N LYS A 501 33.68 -19.34 -53.02
CA LYS A 501 33.87 -18.45 -51.87
C LYS A 501 32.53 -18.18 -51.20
N ILE A 502 32.51 -18.18 -49.87
CA ILE A 502 31.33 -17.86 -49.06
C ILE A 502 31.58 -16.55 -48.34
N TYR A 503 30.66 -15.59 -48.51
CA TYR A 503 30.78 -14.22 -48.03
C TYR A 503 29.59 -13.88 -47.12
N MET A 504 29.86 -13.41 -45.91
CA MET A 504 28.86 -13.06 -44.89
C MET A 504 28.78 -11.55 -44.67
N GLU A 505 27.56 -11.03 -44.50
CA GLU A 505 27.32 -9.60 -44.32
C GLU A 505 28.03 -9.00 -43.08
N SER A 506 28.69 -7.86 -43.30
CA SER A 506 29.32 -7.01 -42.28
C SER A 506 28.28 -6.04 -41.68
N LEU A 507 28.51 -5.60 -40.43
CA LEU A 507 27.74 -4.54 -39.75
C LEU A 507 28.57 -3.26 -39.55
N ASP A 508 29.83 -3.28 -39.99
CA ASP A 508 30.86 -2.27 -39.77
C ASP A 508 31.35 -1.64 -41.09
N ASP A 509 30.63 -1.90 -42.20
CA ASP A 509 30.93 -1.48 -43.57
C ASP A 509 32.34 -1.88 -44.06
N THR A 510 32.83 -3.05 -43.61
CA THR A 510 34.15 -3.59 -44.00
C THR A 510 34.04 -4.87 -44.84
N GLY A 511 35.01 -5.06 -45.74
CA GLY A 511 35.07 -6.21 -46.66
C GLY A 511 34.84 -5.80 -48.11
N GLU A 512 34.38 -6.76 -48.92
CA GLU A 512 34.02 -6.54 -50.33
C GLU A 512 32.58 -6.01 -50.41
N ASN A 513 32.36 -4.89 -51.12
CA ASN A 513 31.00 -4.38 -51.35
C ASN A 513 30.40 -5.04 -52.59
N TYR A 514 29.24 -5.67 -52.43
CA TYR A 514 28.46 -6.26 -53.52
C TYR A 514 27.02 -5.74 -53.46
N ALA A 515 26.54 -5.19 -54.58
CA ALA A 515 25.20 -4.60 -54.71
C ALA A 515 24.80 -3.54 -53.65
N GLY A 516 25.78 -2.92 -52.99
CA GLY A 516 25.57 -1.93 -51.93
C GLY A 516 25.77 -2.46 -50.50
N THR A 517 25.75 -3.78 -50.30
CA THR A 517 26.03 -4.41 -48.99
C THR A 517 27.50 -4.82 -48.88
N TYR A 518 28.10 -4.67 -47.70
CA TYR A 518 29.46 -5.14 -47.41
C TYR A 518 29.47 -6.57 -46.89
N TYR A 519 30.39 -7.40 -47.40
CA TYR A 519 30.57 -8.79 -46.96
C TYR A 519 32.03 -9.13 -46.69
N GLN A 520 32.27 -9.91 -45.64
CA GLN A 520 33.58 -10.49 -45.32
C GLN A 520 33.65 -11.94 -45.83
N LEU A 521 34.83 -12.35 -46.30
CA LEU A 521 35.07 -13.74 -46.72
C LEU A 521 35.07 -14.66 -45.49
N PHE A 522 34.11 -15.58 -45.44
CA PHE A 522 33.92 -16.52 -44.34
C PHE A 522 34.60 -17.88 -44.60
N ASP A 523 34.47 -18.42 -45.81
CA ASP A 523 34.98 -19.75 -46.17
C ASP A 523 35.34 -19.84 -47.67
N THR A 524 36.17 -20.82 -48.04
CA THR A 524 36.51 -21.13 -49.44
C THR A 524 36.59 -22.64 -49.64
N GLN A 525 35.70 -23.17 -50.48
CA GLN A 525 35.46 -24.61 -50.66
C GLN A 525 35.86 -25.06 -52.07
N VAL A 526 36.31 -26.31 -52.22
CA VAL A 526 36.70 -26.91 -53.50
C VAL A 526 35.90 -28.20 -53.72
N TYR A 527 35.37 -28.41 -54.94
CA TYR A 527 34.49 -29.54 -55.26
C TYR A 527 34.61 -30.04 -56.70
N ASN A 528 34.12 -31.26 -56.96
CA ASN A 528 34.26 -31.98 -58.23
C ASN A 528 32.89 -32.39 -58.84
N SER A 529 32.07 -31.45 -59.34
CA SER A 529 30.80 -31.80 -60.02
C SER A 529 30.35 -30.81 -61.10
N ILE A 530 29.57 -31.29 -62.07
CA ILE A 530 29.04 -30.52 -63.22
C ILE A 530 27.58 -30.03 -62.98
N SER A 531 26.87 -30.62 -62.01
CA SER A 531 25.57 -30.19 -61.53
C SER A 531 25.64 -29.90 -60.03
N ASN A 532 24.79 -28.98 -59.56
CA ASN A 532 24.84 -28.42 -58.21
C ASN A 532 23.44 -28.27 -57.63
N ARG A 533 23.14 -28.95 -56.51
CA ARG A 533 21.86 -28.80 -55.79
C ARG A 533 21.99 -28.33 -54.35
N TYR A 534 23.16 -28.44 -53.72
CA TYR A 534 23.42 -27.85 -52.42
C TYR A 534 24.29 -26.59 -52.53
N ILE A 535 23.61 -25.48 -52.33
CA ILE A 535 24.13 -24.28 -51.68
C ILE A 535 23.48 -24.35 -50.28
N PRO A 536 24.18 -24.10 -49.16
CA PRO A 536 23.50 -23.99 -47.87
C PRO A 536 22.50 -22.84 -47.96
N ASP A 537 21.21 -23.11 -47.81
CA ASP A 537 20.19 -22.06 -47.92
C ASP A 537 20.29 -21.06 -46.74
N GLU A 538 20.77 -21.54 -45.58
CA GLU A 538 20.87 -20.83 -44.30
C GLU A 538 22.11 -21.28 -43.50
N PHE A 539 22.66 -20.35 -42.71
CA PHE A 539 23.71 -20.54 -41.71
C PHE A 539 23.17 -20.04 -40.35
N TYR A 540 23.78 -20.41 -39.23
CA TYR A 540 23.42 -19.81 -37.94
C TYR A 540 23.68 -18.29 -37.98
N GLY A 541 22.63 -17.49 -37.83
CA GLY A 541 22.71 -16.03 -37.99
C GLY A 541 22.63 -15.44 -39.41
N PHE A 542 22.56 -16.23 -40.50
CA PHE A 542 22.57 -15.70 -41.89
C PHE A 542 21.75 -16.54 -42.89
N ALA A 543 21.22 -15.90 -43.94
CA ALA A 543 20.46 -16.53 -45.03
C ALA A 543 21.09 -16.26 -46.42
N PHE A 544 20.96 -17.22 -47.35
CA PHE A 544 21.47 -17.08 -48.72
C PHE A 544 20.77 -15.95 -49.48
N TYR A 545 21.55 -15.05 -50.08
CA TYR A 545 21.03 -13.91 -50.83
C TYR A 545 21.24 -14.07 -52.34
N THR A 546 22.49 -14.28 -52.78
CA THR A 546 22.80 -14.38 -54.21
C THR A 546 24.17 -15.00 -54.48
N LYS A 547 24.46 -15.29 -55.75
CA LYS A 547 25.76 -15.76 -56.23
C LYS A 547 26.25 -14.93 -57.42
N GLU A 548 27.56 -14.80 -57.55
CA GLU A 548 28.24 -14.34 -58.75
C GLU A 548 29.11 -15.48 -59.29
N GLU A 549 28.87 -15.91 -60.53
CA GLU A 549 29.64 -16.98 -61.20
C GLU A 549 30.51 -16.35 -62.28
N THR A 550 31.83 -16.43 -62.12
CA THR A 550 32.80 -15.81 -63.05
C THR A 550 33.16 -16.75 -64.21
N ASP A 551 33.08 -18.05 -64.00
CA ASP A 551 32.97 -19.09 -65.03
C ASP A 551 32.18 -20.30 -64.47
N THR A 552 32.13 -21.42 -65.20
CA THR A 552 31.45 -22.65 -64.73
C THR A 552 32.19 -23.39 -63.61
N ARG A 553 33.28 -22.84 -63.08
CA ARG A 553 34.19 -23.44 -62.11
C ARG A 553 34.41 -22.57 -60.88
N HIS A 554 34.13 -21.28 -60.94
CA HIS A 554 34.37 -20.31 -59.87
C HIS A 554 33.11 -19.51 -59.55
N GLY A 555 32.71 -19.50 -58.28
CA GLY A 555 31.56 -18.74 -57.81
C GLY A 555 31.70 -18.15 -56.40
N SER A 556 31.29 -16.91 -56.23
CA SER A 556 31.11 -16.23 -54.93
C SER A 556 29.65 -16.34 -54.49
N TYR A 557 29.40 -16.68 -53.23
CA TYR A 557 28.07 -16.87 -52.65
C TYR A 557 27.91 -15.94 -51.44
N TYR A 558 26.88 -15.10 -51.46
CA TYR A 558 26.68 -14.00 -50.52
C TYR A 558 25.50 -14.26 -49.59
N TYR A 559 25.68 -13.95 -48.30
CA TYR A 559 24.75 -14.25 -47.21
C TYR A 559 24.46 -13.01 -46.38
N LEU A 560 23.18 -12.67 -46.24
CA LEU A 560 22.69 -11.56 -45.41
C LEU A 560 22.46 -12.04 -43.98
N ARG A 561 22.55 -11.15 -42.99
CA ARG A 561 22.23 -11.52 -41.59
C ARG A 561 20.74 -11.79 -41.42
N ASN A 562 20.43 -12.80 -40.62
CA ASN A 562 19.07 -13.03 -40.14
C ASN A 562 18.56 -11.77 -39.45
N GLN A 563 17.31 -11.42 -39.73
CA GLN A 563 16.61 -10.32 -39.10
C GLN A 563 15.57 -10.87 -38.12
N HIS A 564 15.62 -10.37 -36.88
CA HIS A 564 14.79 -10.82 -35.77
C HIS A 564 14.02 -9.63 -35.17
N THR A 565 12.91 -9.90 -34.50
CA THR A 565 12.06 -8.89 -33.87
C THR A 565 12.62 -8.51 -32.49
N LEU A 566 13.04 -7.25 -32.34
CA LEU A 566 13.22 -6.64 -31.03
C LEU A 566 11.88 -6.05 -30.58
N THR A 567 11.32 -6.57 -29.49
CA THR A 567 10.04 -6.16 -28.91
C THR A 567 10.25 -5.44 -27.58
N TYR A 568 9.73 -4.23 -27.48
CA TYR A 568 9.68 -3.43 -26.27
C TYR A 568 8.30 -3.57 -25.64
N ASN A 569 8.12 -4.56 -24.77
CA ASN A 569 6.87 -4.79 -24.07
C ASN A 569 6.69 -3.71 -22.97
N THR A 570 5.96 -2.66 -23.33
CA THR A 570 5.67 -1.49 -22.51
C THR A 570 4.87 -1.78 -21.24
N GLN A 571 4.37 -3.00 -21.03
CA GLN A 571 3.46 -3.36 -19.94
C GLN A 571 2.25 -2.39 -19.81
N GLY A 572 1.81 -1.82 -20.94
CA GLY A 572 0.67 -0.90 -21.02
C GLY A 572 1.03 0.59 -20.84
N GLY A 573 2.26 0.99 -21.16
CA GLY A 573 2.63 2.39 -21.43
C GLY A 573 2.74 2.69 -22.94
N ASP A 574 3.09 3.93 -23.29
CA ASP A 574 3.31 4.42 -24.66
C ASP A 574 4.79 4.75 -24.88
N LEU A 575 5.39 4.25 -25.98
CA LEU A 575 6.77 4.53 -26.38
C LEU A 575 7.01 5.92 -27.00
N GLN A 576 6.07 6.84 -26.83
CA GLN A 576 6.11 8.21 -27.37
C GLN A 576 6.22 8.21 -28.92
N GLY A 577 5.52 7.27 -29.56
CA GLY A 577 5.54 7.11 -31.02
C GLY A 577 6.77 6.42 -31.62
N GLN A 578 7.65 5.82 -30.81
CA GLN A 578 8.55 4.76 -31.31
C GLN A 578 7.79 3.43 -31.46
N GLU A 579 8.23 2.60 -32.41
CA GLU A 579 7.62 1.29 -32.66
C GLU A 579 7.91 0.31 -31.50
N GLU A 580 6.88 -0.32 -30.94
CA GLU A 580 7.03 -1.38 -29.92
C GLU A 580 7.74 -2.63 -30.48
N THR A 581 7.81 -2.79 -31.79
CA THR A 581 8.57 -3.84 -32.46
C THR A 581 9.45 -3.25 -33.57
N THR A 582 10.72 -3.62 -33.60
CA THR A 582 11.65 -3.24 -34.69
C THR A 582 12.40 -4.46 -35.21
N SER A 583 12.72 -4.48 -36.50
CA SER A 583 13.51 -5.54 -37.12
C SER A 583 15.00 -5.23 -36.97
N LYS A 584 15.77 -6.18 -36.43
CA LYS A 584 17.19 -6.03 -36.06
C LYS A 584 18.03 -7.18 -36.59
N LYS A 585 19.22 -6.87 -37.12
CA LYS A 585 20.13 -7.89 -37.67
C LYS A 585 20.85 -8.63 -36.55
N TYR A 586 21.11 -9.92 -36.76
CA TYR A 586 21.91 -10.72 -35.84
C TYR A 586 23.27 -10.05 -35.51
N GLN A 587 23.57 -9.91 -34.21
CA GLN A 587 24.73 -9.20 -33.62
C GLN A 587 24.75 -7.67 -33.76
N GLU A 588 23.67 -7.03 -34.23
CA GLU A 588 23.52 -5.57 -34.20
C GLU A 588 23.53 -5.06 -32.73
N ASN A 589 24.27 -3.99 -32.44
CA ASN A 589 24.28 -3.38 -31.10
C ASN A 589 22.91 -2.71 -30.85
N LEU A 590 22.30 -2.95 -29.69
CA LEU A 590 20.97 -2.44 -29.39
C LEU A 590 21.03 -1.16 -28.54
N THR A 591 20.38 -0.10 -29.02
CA THR A 591 20.21 1.15 -28.26
C THR A 591 18.98 1.09 -27.35
N ALA A 592 19.02 1.84 -26.26
CA ALA A 592 17.82 2.09 -25.45
C ALA A 592 16.75 2.81 -26.32
N PRO A 593 15.46 2.47 -26.16
CA PRO A 593 14.37 3.24 -26.74
C PRO A 593 14.17 4.53 -25.93
N ASN A 594 13.19 5.34 -26.32
CA ASN A 594 12.62 6.34 -25.41
C ASN A 594 12.11 5.65 -24.13
N ASP A 595 12.25 6.32 -22.97
CA ASP A 595 11.53 5.91 -21.77
C ASP A 595 10.02 5.95 -22.07
N PRO A 596 9.26 4.86 -21.91
CA PRO A 596 7.84 4.87 -22.17
C PRO A 596 7.13 5.74 -21.13
N ILE A 597 5.94 6.26 -21.49
CA ILE A 597 5.07 7.04 -20.60
C ILE A 597 3.80 6.25 -20.32
N ARG A 598 3.47 6.06 -19.04
CA ARG A 598 2.23 5.42 -18.61
C ARG A 598 1.50 6.32 -17.63
N SER A 599 0.29 6.74 -17.96
CA SER A 599 -0.46 7.71 -17.17
C SER A 599 -0.71 7.19 -15.75
N GLY A 600 -0.21 7.91 -14.75
CA GLY A 600 -0.28 7.52 -13.34
C GLY A 600 0.78 6.52 -12.89
N TYR A 601 1.95 6.44 -13.56
CA TYR A 601 3.10 5.66 -13.11
C TYR A 601 4.42 6.38 -13.41
N VAL A 602 5.49 5.99 -12.71
CA VAL A 602 6.89 6.31 -13.04
C VAL A 602 7.54 5.10 -13.70
N PHE A 603 8.34 5.34 -14.74
CA PHE A 603 9.12 4.29 -15.42
C PHE A 603 10.41 3.98 -14.64
N ALA A 604 10.62 2.71 -14.28
CA ALA A 604 11.77 2.27 -13.47
C ALA A 604 12.90 1.59 -14.30
N GLY A 605 12.67 1.33 -15.59
CA GLY A 605 13.64 0.75 -16.52
C GLY A 605 13.16 -0.51 -17.24
N TRP A 606 13.98 -0.95 -18.20
CA TRP A 606 13.78 -2.18 -18.97
C TRP A 606 14.41 -3.39 -18.27
N TYR A 607 13.74 -4.53 -18.32
CA TYR A 607 14.15 -5.81 -17.73
C TYR A 607 14.06 -6.94 -18.76
N PHE A 608 14.86 -8.00 -18.62
CA PHE A 608 14.78 -9.16 -19.51
C PHE A 608 13.56 -10.06 -19.22
N ASP A 609 12.93 -9.88 -18.05
CA ASP A 609 11.83 -10.71 -17.58
C ASP A 609 10.75 -9.88 -16.83
N SER A 610 9.52 -10.38 -16.80
CA SER A 610 8.37 -9.73 -16.13
C SER A 610 8.33 -9.91 -14.61
N SER A 611 9.27 -10.66 -14.01
CA SER A 611 9.51 -10.66 -12.56
C SER A 611 10.63 -9.69 -12.14
N TYR A 612 11.12 -8.88 -13.07
CA TYR A 612 12.02 -7.73 -12.87
C TYR A 612 13.33 -8.07 -12.13
N LYS A 613 13.88 -9.27 -12.36
CA LYS A 613 15.09 -9.74 -11.66
C LYS A 613 16.36 -9.12 -12.22
N GLU A 614 16.47 -9.06 -13.55
CA GLU A 614 17.67 -8.56 -14.23
C GLU A 614 17.35 -7.35 -15.12
N LYS A 615 17.93 -6.21 -14.76
CA LYS A 615 17.76 -4.93 -15.47
C LYS A 615 18.68 -4.86 -16.69
N VAL A 616 18.15 -4.41 -17.81
CA VAL A 616 18.87 -4.35 -19.09
C VAL A 616 19.97 -3.28 -19.07
N ASP A 617 21.19 -3.66 -19.46
CA ASP A 617 22.25 -2.73 -19.86
C ASP A 617 22.38 -2.66 -21.39
N PHE A 618 21.95 -1.55 -21.98
CA PHE A 618 22.07 -1.32 -23.43
C PHE A 618 23.51 -1.03 -23.89
N ASN A 619 24.47 -0.78 -22.98
CA ASN A 619 25.87 -0.53 -23.38
C ASN A 619 26.60 -1.80 -23.85
N SER A 620 26.13 -2.97 -23.44
CA SER A 620 26.69 -4.28 -23.77
C SER A 620 25.77 -5.18 -24.60
N LEU A 621 24.49 -4.81 -24.76
CA LEU A 621 23.47 -5.62 -25.42
C LEU A 621 23.63 -5.66 -26.96
N LYS A 622 23.55 -6.88 -27.52
CA LYS A 622 23.48 -7.14 -28.96
C LYS A 622 22.28 -8.03 -29.30
N MET A 623 21.79 -7.92 -30.52
CA MET A 623 20.69 -8.76 -31.01
C MET A 623 21.12 -10.24 -31.13
N PRO A 624 20.44 -11.19 -30.47
CA PRO A 624 20.71 -12.62 -30.63
C PRO A 624 20.20 -13.17 -31.98
N ASP A 625 20.50 -14.44 -32.29
CA ASP A 625 19.88 -15.14 -33.43
C ASP A 625 18.50 -15.68 -33.03
N GLY A 626 17.58 -14.73 -32.79
CA GLY A 626 16.21 -14.97 -32.38
C GLY A 626 15.55 -13.70 -31.85
N ASP A 627 14.22 -13.65 -31.85
CA ASP A 627 13.44 -12.53 -31.32
C ASP A 627 13.72 -12.29 -29.82
N LEU A 628 13.79 -11.01 -29.44
CA LEU A 628 14.13 -10.55 -28.08
C LEU A 628 13.00 -9.65 -27.57
N THR A 629 12.45 -9.95 -26.39
CA THR A 629 11.45 -9.11 -25.71
C THR A 629 12.05 -8.51 -24.43
N LEU A 630 11.91 -7.19 -24.27
CA LEU A 630 12.29 -6.46 -23.05
C LEU A 630 11.03 -5.90 -22.39
N PHE A 631 10.97 -5.92 -21.05
CA PHE A 631 9.79 -5.58 -20.26
C PHE A 631 9.97 -4.27 -19.49
N ALA A 632 9.01 -3.36 -19.60
CA ALA A 632 9.00 -2.10 -18.87
C ALA A 632 8.53 -2.28 -17.42
N LYS A 633 9.36 -1.92 -16.43
CA LYS A 633 8.95 -1.85 -15.02
C LYS A 633 8.32 -0.48 -14.71
N TRP A 634 7.24 -0.50 -13.94
CA TRP A 634 6.47 0.68 -13.53
C TRP A 634 6.30 0.74 -12.01
N GLU A 635 6.17 1.95 -11.47
CA GLU A 635 5.80 2.21 -10.08
C GLU A 635 4.56 3.13 -10.08
N SER A 636 3.44 2.68 -9.51
CA SER A 636 2.15 3.40 -9.64
C SER A 636 2.10 4.66 -8.78
N THR A 637 1.39 5.67 -9.26
CA THR A 637 1.04 6.89 -8.52
C THR A 637 -0.47 6.99 -8.26
N LYS A 638 -1.25 5.91 -8.47
CA LYS A 638 -2.71 5.91 -8.27
C LYS A 638 -3.11 5.67 -6.82
N ASN A 639 -2.72 4.52 -6.26
CA ASN A 639 -2.90 4.21 -4.85
C ASN A 639 -1.53 4.26 -4.16
N ILE A 640 -1.45 5.00 -3.07
CA ILE A 640 -0.26 5.13 -2.24
C ILE A 640 -0.57 4.50 -0.89
N VAL A 641 0.23 3.51 -0.50
CA VAL A 641 0.31 3.03 0.88
C VAL A 641 1.43 3.81 1.56
N ARG A 642 1.12 4.50 2.65
CA ARG A 642 2.11 5.16 3.51
C ARG A 642 2.24 4.40 4.82
N TYR A 643 3.47 4.34 5.32
CA TYR A 643 3.81 3.65 6.54
C TYR A 643 4.32 4.67 7.56
N PHE A 644 3.72 4.71 8.74
CA PHE A 644 4.00 5.68 9.80
C PHE A 644 4.49 5.00 11.07
N ASP A 645 5.42 5.64 11.76
CA ASP A 645 6.06 5.12 12.98
C ASP A 645 5.10 4.95 14.17
N SER A 646 4.06 5.79 14.21
CA SER A 646 2.89 5.73 15.10
C SER A 646 1.84 6.72 14.60
N ILE A 647 0.67 6.76 15.26
CA ILE A 647 -0.48 7.64 14.93
C ILE A 647 -0.09 9.13 14.83
N LYS A 648 0.90 9.57 15.64
CA LYS A 648 1.46 10.93 15.63
C LYS A 648 2.95 10.94 15.22
N GLY A 649 3.44 9.84 14.65
CA GLY A 649 4.83 9.63 14.28
C GLY A 649 5.15 10.13 12.87
N THR A 650 6.41 10.05 12.48
CA THR A 650 6.85 10.37 11.12
C THR A 650 6.49 9.27 10.13
N GLN A 651 6.28 9.64 8.87
CA GLN A 651 6.22 8.68 7.77
C GLN A 651 7.60 8.02 7.61
N LEU A 652 7.64 6.69 7.65
CA LEU A 652 8.83 5.86 7.50
C LEU A 652 9.13 5.61 6.02
N LEU A 653 8.12 5.25 5.23
CA LEU A 653 8.21 5.09 3.77
C LEU A 653 6.83 5.17 3.10
N GLN A 654 6.81 5.13 1.77
CA GLN A 654 5.61 4.95 0.95
C GLN A 654 5.87 3.97 -0.19
N GLN A 655 4.82 3.31 -0.67
CA GLN A 655 4.83 2.42 -1.82
C GLN A 655 3.61 2.70 -2.70
N GLY A 656 3.78 2.59 -4.02
CA GLY A 656 2.73 2.79 -5.01
C GLY A 656 2.17 1.46 -5.52
N TYR A 657 0.84 1.34 -5.56
CA TYR A 657 0.09 0.14 -5.92
C TYR A 657 -1.01 0.45 -6.95
N GLU A 658 -1.34 -0.52 -7.78
CA GLU A 658 -2.51 -0.49 -8.68
C GLU A 658 -3.78 -1.00 -8.03
N ASN A 659 -4.90 -0.82 -8.74
CA ASN A 659 -6.19 -1.35 -8.32
C ASN A 659 -6.18 -2.89 -8.33
N ASN A 660 -6.48 -3.46 -7.16
CA ASN A 660 -6.52 -4.89 -6.82
C ASN A 660 -5.14 -5.58 -6.70
N GLU A 661 -4.05 -4.82 -6.56
CA GLU A 661 -2.78 -5.38 -6.05
C GLU A 661 -2.83 -5.59 -4.53
N TYR A 662 -1.94 -6.42 -4.00
CA TYR A 662 -1.84 -6.76 -2.57
C TYR A 662 -0.62 -6.09 -1.94
N ILE A 663 -0.67 -5.76 -0.64
CA ILE A 663 0.47 -5.12 0.04
C ILE A 663 1.62 -6.10 0.22
N HIS A 664 2.82 -5.68 -0.13
CA HIS A 664 4.06 -6.31 0.28
C HIS A 664 4.71 -5.49 1.40
N PHE A 665 4.62 -6.01 2.63
CA PHE A 665 5.18 -5.33 3.80
C PHE A 665 6.70 -5.12 3.66
N PRO A 666 7.24 -4.00 4.17
CA PRO A 666 8.68 -3.73 4.11
C PRO A 666 9.49 -4.78 4.88
N SER A 667 10.56 -5.29 4.26
CA SER A 667 11.43 -6.36 4.80
C SER A 667 12.01 -6.08 6.19
N ASP A 668 12.15 -4.81 6.53
CA ASP A 668 12.88 -4.36 7.71
C ASP A 668 12.01 -4.41 8.99
N TYR A 669 10.69 -4.62 8.84
CA TYR A 669 9.68 -4.59 9.89
C TYR A 669 8.98 -5.96 10.01
N VAL A 670 9.69 -6.93 10.61
CA VAL A 670 9.20 -8.31 10.82
C VAL A 670 8.55 -8.42 12.20
N ARG A 671 7.27 -8.83 12.22
CA ARG A 671 6.48 -8.97 13.46
C ARG A 671 7.16 -9.92 14.45
N GLY A 672 7.29 -9.49 15.70
CA GLY A 672 7.91 -10.25 16.78
C GLY A 672 9.42 -10.43 16.66
N GLN A 673 10.08 -9.73 15.72
CA GLN A 673 11.53 -9.85 15.48
C GLN A 673 12.24 -8.50 15.37
N THR A 674 11.67 -7.52 14.67
CA THR A 674 12.26 -6.17 14.59
C THR A 674 12.10 -5.45 15.93
N TYR A 675 13.20 -5.20 16.62
CA TYR A 675 13.26 -4.34 17.81
C TYR A 675 13.83 -2.97 17.44
N VAL A 676 13.24 -1.90 17.96
CA VAL A 676 13.75 -0.52 17.82
C VAL A 676 13.95 0.10 19.20
N GLU A 677 15.16 0.57 19.46
CA GLU A 677 15.53 1.23 20.71
C GLU A 677 14.62 2.43 21.00
N GLY A 678 14.15 2.55 22.25
CA GLY A 678 13.18 3.57 22.65
C GLY A 678 11.74 3.35 22.17
N LYS A 679 11.45 2.30 21.38
CA LYS A 679 10.10 1.94 20.91
C LYS A 679 9.66 0.53 21.27
N GLY A 680 10.59 -0.42 21.34
CA GLY A 680 10.32 -1.82 21.70
C GLY A 680 10.21 -2.76 20.51
N LEU A 681 9.54 -3.89 20.70
CA LEU A 681 9.40 -4.96 19.69
C LEU A 681 8.21 -4.70 18.76
N PHE A 682 8.41 -4.81 17.45
CA PHE A 682 7.39 -4.57 16.44
C PHE A 682 6.29 -5.65 16.42
N ASP A 683 5.03 -5.23 16.57
CA ASP A 683 3.83 -6.10 16.61
C ASP A 683 2.94 -5.96 15.37
N GLY A 684 3.38 -5.26 14.33
CA GLY A 684 2.71 -5.22 13.03
C GLY A 684 2.19 -3.85 12.60
N TRP A 685 1.55 -3.84 11.43
CA TRP A 685 0.96 -2.65 10.81
C TRP A 685 -0.56 -2.64 11.02
N TYR A 686 -1.13 -1.47 11.30
CA TYR A 686 -2.58 -1.27 11.43
C TYR A 686 -3.05 -0.01 10.70
N TRP A 687 -4.28 0.00 10.18
CA TRP A 687 -4.98 1.27 9.92
C TRP A 687 -5.69 1.74 11.19
N GLN A 688 -6.21 2.97 11.16
CA GLN A 688 -7.04 3.52 12.23
C GLN A 688 -8.34 4.10 11.68
N LEU A 689 -9.46 3.83 12.37
CA LEU A 689 -10.78 4.37 12.10
C LEU A 689 -11.34 4.92 13.42
N GLY A 690 -11.35 6.24 13.57
CA GLY A 690 -11.69 6.90 14.84
C GLY A 690 -10.69 6.54 15.94
N SER A 691 -11.17 6.11 17.11
CA SER A 691 -10.35 5.61 18.23
C SER A 691 -9.94 4.14 18.11
N SER A 692 -10.34 3.43 17.05
CA SER A 692 -10.05 2.00 16.86
C SER A 692 -8.91 1.75 15.86
N SER A 693 -7.90 1.00 16.28
CA SER A 693 -6.82 0.46 15.43
C SER A 693 -7.11 -1.00 15.04
N PHE A 694 -6.79 -1.39 13.79
CA PHE A 694 -7.03 -2.76 13.30
C PHE A 694 -5.81 -3.27 12.53
N GLU A 695 -5.36 -4.47 12.86
CA GLU A 695 -4.27 -5.14 12.14
C GLU A 695 -4.58 -5.27 10.64
N PHE A 696 -3.65 -4.83 9.80
CA PHE A 696 -3.77 -4.92 8.35
C PHE A 696 -3.20 -6.25 7.85
N SER A 697 -3.89 -6.91 6.92
CA SER A 697 -3.36 -8.09 6.20
C SER A 697 -3.07 -7.75 4.74
N ASP A 698 -1.90 -8.21 4.30
CA ASP A 698 -1.49 -8.37 2.91
C ASP A 698 -2.55 -9.00 1.99
N THR A 699 -3.46 -9.84 2.50
CA THR A 699 -4.60 -10.43 1.75
C THR A 699 -5.69 -9.43 1.34
N ILE A 700 -5.57 -8.15 1.69
CA ILE A 700 -6.56 -7.12 1.37
C ILE A 700 -6.14 -6.37 0.08
N PRO A 701 -6.92 -6.45 -1.02
CA PRO A 701 -6.60 -5.78 -2.27
C PRO A 701 -6.72 -4.25 -2.14
N ILE A 702 -5.82 -3.53 -2.81
CA ILE A 702 -5.70 -2.07 -2.74
C ILE A 702 -6.51 -1.42 -3.86
N THR A 703 -7.49 -0.58 -3.54
CA THR A 703 -8.22 0.22 -4.55
C THR A 703 -8.43 1.69 -4.14
N LYS A 704 -7.62 2.17 -3.19
CA LYS A 704 -7.53 3.57 -2.73
C LYS A 704 -6.21 3.78 -1.99
N ASN A 705 -5.86 5.03 -1.71
CA ASN A 705 -4.77 5.35 -0.78
C ASN A 705 -5.04 4.80 0.64
N ILE A 706 -3.99 4.41 1.35
CA ILE A 706 -4.05 3.92 2.74
C ILE A 706 -2.87 4.47 3.54
N ASP A 707 -3.16 4.87 4.78
CA ASP A 707 -2.15 5.20 5.78
C ASP A 707 -2.14 4.11 6.85
N LEU A 708 -0.98 3.48 7.05
CA LEU A 708 -0.73 2.39 8.01
C LEU A 708 0.27 2.84 9.08
N TYR A 709 0.08 2.36 10.30
CA TYR A 709 0.83 2.77 11.49
C TYR A 709 1.49 1.55 12.15
N ALA A 710 2.71 1.73 12.66
CA ALA A 710 3.47 0.68 13.33
C ALA A 710 3.01 0.47 14.78
N LYS A 711 3.00 -0.80 15.22
CA LYS A 711 2.72 -1.20 16.61
C LYS A 711 3.99 -1.66 17.30
N TRP A 712 4.15 -1.29 18.56
CA TRP A 712 5.32 -1.62 19.36
C TRP A 712 4.93 -2.13 20.75
N ILE A 713 5.65 -3.14 21.25
CA ILE A 713 5.53 -3.70 22.60
C ILE A 713 6.68 -3.16 23.43
N THR A 714 6.36 -2.40 24.49
CA THR A 714 7.33 -1.92 25.48
C THR A 714 7.12 -2.58 26.83
N ASP A 715 8.20 -3.19 27.35
CA ASP A 715 8.26 -3.61 28.74
C ASP A 715 8.07 -2.41 29.70
N GLY A 716 7.77 -2.71 30.96
CA GLY A 716 7.61 -1.70 32.00
C GLY A 716 8.93 -1.20 32.59
N PHE A 717 8.89 0.02 33.12
CA PHE A 717 9.88 0.46 34.10
C PHE A 717 9.39 0.14 35.51
N TYR A 718 10.32 -0.15 36.42
CA TYR A 718 10.03 -0.62 37.77
C TYR A 718 10.65 0.28 38.84
N VAL A 719 10.03 0.31 40.02
CA VAL A 719 10.54 1.00 41.21
C VAL A 719 10.86 -0.05 42.26
N SER A 720 12.10 -0.04 42.77
CA SER A 720 12.60 -0.98 43.76
C SER A 720 13.18 -0.24 44.98
N TYR A 721 13.17 -0.89 46.14
CA TYR A 721 13.62 -0.32 47.41
C TYR A 721 14.84 -1.07 47.95
N ASP A 722 15.73 -0.35 48.63
CA ASP A 722 17.00 -0.86 49.17
C ASP A 722 17.24 -0.29 50.59
N PHE A 723 17.63 -1.12 51.55
CA PHE A 723 17.72 -0.71 52.96
C PHE A 723 18.97 0.13 53.30
N GLY A 724 19.87 0.36 52.33
CA GLY A 724 21.08 1.17 52.51
C GLY A 724 22.03 0.61 53.56
N GLU A 725 22.32 1.40 54.60
CA GLU A 725 23.12 0.95 55.75
C GLU A 725 22.33 0.19 56.83
N GLY A 726 21.00 0.08 56.69
CA GLY A 726 20.11 -0.57 57.66
C GLY A 726 20.00 -2.09 57.51
N ASP A 727 18.92 -2.65 58.04
CA ASP A 727 18.57 -4.08 57.95
C ASP A 727 17.04 -4.25 57.94
N GLY A 728 16.55 -5.46 57.63
CA GLY A 728 15.12 -5.81 57.63
C GLY A 728 14.47 -5.86 56.23
N ASP A 729 13.14 -5.97 56.23
CA ASP A 729 12.35 -6.11 54.99
C ASP A 729 12.09 -4.75 54.33
N VAL A 730 12.31 -4.68 53.01
CA VAL A 730 12.04 -3.47 52.19
C VAL A 730 10.65 -3.53 51.52
N PRO A 731 10.00 -2.38 51.25
CA PRO A 731 8.73 -2.34 50.54
C PRO A 731 8.79 -2.91 49.12
N LEU A 732 7.65 -3.42 48.64
CA LEU A 732 7.47 -3.91 47.28
C LEU A 732 6.51 -3.00 46.51
N ASP A 733 6.96 -2.40 45.41
CA ASP A 733 6.08 -1.86 44.38
C ASP A 733 5.98 -2.88 43.24
N ASN A 734 4.78 -3.44 43.05
CA ASN A 734 4.51 -4.45 42.02
C ASN A 734 4.02 -3.84 40.70
N ASN A 735 3.92 -2.51 40.60
CA ASN A 735 3.43 -1.83 39.40
C ASN A 735 4.54 -1.67 38.35
N ALA A 736 4.18 -1.90 37.09
CA ALA A 736 4.98 -1.48 35.94
C ALA A 736 4.58 -0.05 35.53
N TYR A 737 5.52 0.75 35.06
CA TYR A 737 5.30 2.17 34.76
C TYR A 737 5.73 2.56 33.34
N ASN A 738 5.06 3.57 32.77
CA ASN A 738 5.55 4.37 31.63
C ASN A 738 6.48 5.50 32.11
N LEU A 739 7.37 5.96 31.24
CA LEU A 739 8.17 7.17 31.47
C LEU A 739 7.27 8.39 31.75
N THR A 740 7.77 9.32 32.56
CA THR A 740 7.13 10.55 33.04
C THR A 740 5.92 10.39 33.96
N THR A 741 5.40 9.17 34.15
CA THR A 741 4.42 8.87 35.20
C THR A 741 5.03 9.02 36.60
N LYS A 742 4.19 9.05 37.64
CA LYS A 742 4.59 9.12 39.04
C LYS A 742 4.28 7.82 39.77
N ALA A 743 5.25 7.33 40.54
CA ALA A 743 5.07 6.25 41.52
C ALA A 743 4.86 6.84 42.93
N LEU A 744 4.19 6.09 43.81
CA LEU A 744 4.03 6.42 45.22
C LEU A 744 5.25 5.93 46.00
N VAL A 745 5.89 6.83 46.74
CA VAL A 745 7.01 6.49 47.64
C VAL A 745 6.44 5.80 48.88
N GLN A 746 6.76 4.52 49.04
CA GLN A 746 6.25 3.69 50.13
C GLN A 746 6.81 4.10 51.49
N ASP A 747 6.16 3.68 52.58
CA ASP A 747 6.67 3.90 53.93
C ASP A 747 7.85 2.97 54.28
N SER A 748 8.44 3.17 55.46
CA SER A 748 9.62 2.44 55.93
C SER A 748 9.29 1.27 56.88
N THR A 749 8.05 0.75 56.86
CA THR A 749 7.62 -0.33 57.76
C THR A 749 8.31 -1.64 57.39
N GLY A 750 9.08 -2.18 58.34
CA GLY A 750 9.91 -3.39 58.16
C GLY A 750 11.40 -3.12 58.36
N ILE A 751 11.84 -1.89 58.07
CA ILE A 751 13.26 -1.49 58.04
C ILE A 751 13.72 -1.03 59.42
N GLN A 752 14.93 -1.45 59.83
CA GLN A 752 15.59 -1.05 61.06
C GLN A 752 16.74 -0.07 60.77
N PRO A 753 16.77 1.12 61.40
CA PRO A 753 17.88 2.06 61.26
C PRO A 753 19.12 1.59 62.04
N PRO A 754 20.35 1.92 61.58
CA PRO A 754 21.57 1.65 62.34
C PRO A 754 21.59 2.30 63.73
N GLU A 755 22.29 1.67 64.68
CA GLU A 755 22.37 2.16 66.07
C GLU A 755 22.84 3.62 66.13
N GLY A 756 22.06 4.47 66.81
CA GLY A 756 22.32 5.90 66.95
C GLY A 756 21.84 6.80 65.79
N LYS A 757 21.37 6.22 64.68
CA LYS A 757 20.77 6.96 63.55
C LYS A 757 19.25 6.85 63.54
N VAL A 758 18.60 7.74 62.78
CA VAL A 758 17.15 7.66 62.45
C VAL A 758 16.95 7.67 60.94
N PHE A 759 15.90 6.99 60.47
CA PHE A 759 15.49 7.04 59.06
C PHE A 759 15.01 8.45 58.68
N ILE A 760 15.56 8.99 57.59
CA ILE A 760 15.26 10.34 57.08
C ILE A 760 14.35 10.26 55.86
N GLY A 761 14.59 9.30 54.96
CA GLY A 761 13.83 9.15 53.72
C GLY A 761 14.49 8.21 52.73
N TRP A 762 13.93 8.17 51.53
CA TRP A 762 14.31 7.32 50.41
C TRP A 762 15.05 8.12 49.33
N LYS A 763 16.32 7.80 49.10
CA LYS A 763 17.15 8.46 48.08
C LYS A 763 17.05 7.75 46.74
N VAL A 764 16.71 8.50 45.68
CA VAL A 764 16.77 8.01 44.30
C VAL A 764 18.23 7.87 43.85
N ASP A 765 18.56 6.70 43.30
CA ASP A 765 19.85 6.38 42.70
C ASP A 765 20.24 7.30 41.51
N GLN A 766 19.28 7.65 40.65
CA GLN A 766 19.49 8.44 39.44
C GLN A 766 19.91 9.91 39.68
N ASP A 767 19.39 10.57 40.72
CA ASP A 767 19.61 12.01 40.95
C ASP A 767 19.99 12.39 42.41
N ASN A 768 20.15 11.40 43.30
CA ASN A 768 20.46 11.56 44.73
C ASN A 768 19.42 12.37 45.54
N THR A 769 18.22 12.61 45.01
CA THR A 769 17.13 13.27 45.72
C THR A 769 16.55 12.37 46.81
N VAL A 770 16.35 12.91 48.03
CA VAL A 770 15.66 12.21 49.13
C VAL A 770 14.17 12.57 49.12
N TYR A 771 13.32 11.56 49.08
CA TYR A 771 11.86 11.63 49.17
C TYR A 771 11.36 11.00 50.48
N TYR A 772 10.21 11.43 50.98
CA TYR A 772 9.62 10.93 52.22
C TYR A 772 8.46 9.95 51.93
N PRO A 773 8.09 9.07 52.89
CA PRO A 773 6.86 8.27 52.80
C PRO A 773 5.62 9.09 52.40
N GLY A 774 4.95 8.67 51.32
CA GLY A 774 3.81 9.36 50.74
C GLY A 774 4.13 10.51 49.78
N ASP A 775 5.40 10.72 49.42
CA ASP A 775 5.79 11.55 48.27
C ASP A 775 5.54 10.83 46.94
N TYR A 776 5.79 11.54 45.83
CA TYR A 776 5.68 11.01 44.47
C TYR A 776 6.98 11.18 43.69
N VAL A 777 7.61 10.06 43.31
CA VAL A 777 8.80 10.04 42.45
C VAL A 777 8.39 9.95 40.97
N GLN A 778 9.04 10.73 40.10
CA GLN A 778 8.80 10.68 38.66
C GLN A 778 9.62 9.55 38.02
N VAL A 779 8.95 8.62 37.34
CA VAL A 779 9.58 7.49 36.66
C VAL A 779 10.30 7.98 35.39
N ARG A 780 11.64 7.89 35.40
CA ARG A 780 12.53 8.25 34.28
C ARG A 780 13.30 7.05 33.69
N GLY A 781 13.09 5.88 34.27
CA GLY A 781 13.72 4.60 33.97
C GLY A 781 13.39 3.62 35.10
N ASN A 782 14.13 2.52 35.24
CA ASN A 782 14.11 1.76 36.49
C ASN A 782 14.77 2.60 37.60
N ILE A 783 14.15 2.66 38.78
CA ILE A 783 14.58 3.50 39.91
C ILE A 783 14.81 2.64 41.15
N THR A 784 15.94 2.87 41.82
CA THR A 784 16.20 2.32 43.15
C THR A 784 16.08 3.43 44.20
N LEU A 785 15.24 3.19 45.21
CA LEU A 785 15.03 4.05 46.36
C LEU A 785 15.81 3.45 47.55
N THR A 786 16.99 4.00 47.84
CA THR A 786 17.86 3.57 48.95
C THR A 786 17.55 4.36 50.23
N ALA A 787 17.34 3.67 51.34
CA ALA A 787 17.06 4.29 52.63
C ALA A 787 18.27 5.12 53.15
N VAL A 788 17.99 6.33 53.64
CA VAL A 788 18.97 7.25 54.21
C VAL A 788 18.75 7.43 55.71
N TYR A 789 19.85 7.41 56.46
CA TYR A 789 19.86 7.57 57.91
C TYR A 789 20.86 8.64 58.35
N ALA A 790 20.49 9.45 59.34
CA ALA A 790 21.37 10.48 59.90
C ALA A 790 21.43 10.44 61.43
N SER A 791 22.52 10.97 61.98
CA SER A 791 22.73 11.18 63.42
C SER A 791 22.09 12.51 63.84
N LYS A 792 21.54 12.58 65.08
CA LYS A 792 20.80 13.76 65.56
C LYS A 792 21.63 15.07 65.61
N GLU A 793 22.96 14.97 65.67
CA GLU A 793 23.87 16.12 65.74
C GLU A 793 24.16 16.76 64.36
N ASP A 794 23.84 16.09 63.25
CA ASP A 794 24.18 16.52 61.89
C ASP A 794 23.06 17.27 61.15
N LEU A 795 21.95 17.56 61.84
CA LEU A 795 20.78 18.24 61.27
C LEU A 795 20.83 19.77 61.40
N VAL A 796 20.19 20.46 60.46
CA VAL A 796 19.81 21.89 60.47
C VAL A 796 18.40 22.03 59.87
N HIS A 797 17.73 23.14 60.17
CA HIS A 797 16.33 23.36 59.85
C HIS A 797 16.17 24.34 58.68
N ILE A 798 15.24 24.06 57.77
CA ILE A 798 14.76 25.02 56.78
C ILE A 798 13.38 25.50 57.22
N VAL A 799 13.26 26.79 57.49
CA VAL A 799 12.06 27.45 58.01
C VAL A 799 11.39 28.17 56.86
N TYR A 800 10.18 27.73 56.50
CA TYR A 800 9.39 28.32 55.44
C TYR A 800 8.39 29.29 56.02
N HIS A 801 8.42 30.55 55.56
CA HIS A 801 7.53 31.63 55.98
C HIS A 801 6.51 32.00 54.90
N ALA A 802 5.30 32.39 55.29
CA ALA A 802 4.24 32.83 54.37
C ALA A 802 4.48 34.19 53.66
N GLY A 803 5.63 34.85 53.89
CA GLY A 803 6.05 36.06 53.17
C GLY A 803 5.39 37.36 53.62
N ASP A 804 4.67 38.02 52.71
CA ASP A 804 3.96 39.30 52.93
C ASP A 804 2.54 39.13 53.50
N TYR A 805 2.01 37.91 53.50
CA TYR A 805 0.59 37.62 53.68
C TYR A 805 0.08 37.99 55.09
N PRO A 806 -0.90 38.89 55.26
CA PRO A 806 -1.46 39.22 56.57
C PRO A 806 -2.28 38.07 57.17
N ASN A 807 -2.19 37.87 58.49
CA ASN A 807 -2.82 36.75 59.22
C ASN A 807 -2.45 35.38 58.62
N HIS A 808 -1.14 35.15 58.52
CA HIS A 808 -0.54 33.96 57.93
C HIS A 808 -0.74 32.69 58.76
N PRO A 809 -0.69 31.50 58.12
CA PRO A 809 -0.38 30.25 58.82
C PRO A 809 1.00 30.32 59.49
N GLU A 810 1.20 29.51 60.52
CA GLU A 810 2.50 29.35 61.18
C GLU A 810 3.58 28.79 60.23
N ASP A 811 4.84 29.06 60.56
CA ASP A 811 5.98 28.66 59.76
C ASP A 811 6.13 27.13 59.71
N VAL A 812 6.56 26.60 58.56
CA VAL A 812 6.71 25.15 58.33
C VAL A 812 8.19 24.78 58.38
N ILE A 813 8.53 23.68 59.05
CA ILE A 813 9.92 23.25 59.22
C ILE A 813 10.23 22.01 58.36
N GLN A 814 11.44 21.95 57.82
CA GLN A 814 12.03 20.78 57.19
C GLN A 814 13.42 20.53 57.80
N ASP A 815 13.65 19.33 58.30
CA ASP A 815 14.98 18.92 58.75
C ASP A 815 15.83 18.48 57.55
N ALA A 816 17.06 18.98 57.48
CA ALA A 816 18.02 18.67 56.43
C ALA A 816 19.40 18.39 57.04
N ILE A 817 20.26 17.67 56.31
CA ILE A 817 21.59 17.29 56.79
C ILE A 817 22.58 18.43 56.45
N LYS A 818 23.44 18.80 57.40
CA LYS A 818 24.51 19.79 57.19
C LYS A 818 25.35 19.42 55.97
N GLN A 819 25.61 20.39 55.09
CA GLN A 819 26.39 20.22 53.86
C GLN A 819 25.74 19.29 52.80
N SER A 820 24.47 18.89 52.94
CA SER A 820 23.75 18.17 51.89
C SER A 820 23.13 19.12 50.85
N THR A 821 22.48 18.56 49.84
CA THR A 821 21.45 19.26 49.06
C THR A 821 20.07 18.74 49.46
N VAL A 822 19.04 19.56 49.33
CA VAL A 822 17.65 19.18 49.63
C VAL A 822 16.66 19.83 48.66
N VAL A 823 15.53 19.19 48.40
CA VAL A 823 14.41 19.76 47.65
C VAL A 823 13.67 20.74 48.54
N VAL A 824 13.45 21.96 48.06
CA VAL A 824 12.59 22.91 48.78
C VAL A 824 11.11 22.52 48.66
N LYS A 825 10.37 22.60 49.78
CA LYS A 825 8.94 22.21 49.82
C LYS A 825 8.13 22.94 48.73
N GLY A 826 7.09 22.28 48.24
CA GLY A 826 6.21 22.79 47.19
C GLY A 826 5.27 23.92 47.68
N ALA A 827 4.09 24.04 47.05
CA ALA A 827 3.09 25.06 47.41
C ALA A 827 2.38 24.76 48.75
N ILE A 828 3.11 24.89 49.86
CA ILE A 828 2.62 24.57 51.22
C ILE A 828 1.73 25.68 51.82
N PHE A 829 1.97 26.94 51.48
CA PHE A 829 1.11 28.06 51.86
C PHE A 829 0.05 28.33 50.79
N LYS A 830 -1.13 28.79 51.23
CA LYS A 830 -2.27 29.06 50.35
C LYS A 830 -2.76 30.50 50.52
N ARG A 831 -2.89 31.19 49.40
CA ARG A 831 -3.65 32.45 49.25
C ARG A 831 -4.80 32.19 48.28
N ALA A 832 -5.91 32.89 48.47
CA ALA A 832 -7.04 32.79 47.54
C ALA A 832 -6.76 33.59 46.25
N ASP A 833 -6.12 34.75 46.38
CA ASP A 833 -5.85 35.75 45.35
C ASP A 833 -4.55 35.52 44.56
N LYS A 834 -3.58 34.81 45.14
CA LYS A 834 -2.23 34.67 44.60
C LYS A 834 -1.72 33.24 44.54
N THR A 835 -0.91 32.97 43.53
CA THR A 835 -0.16 31.73 43.36
C THR A 835 1.20 31.87 44.03
N LEU A 836 1.57 30.90 44.87
CA LEU A 836 2.94 30.74 45.36
C LEU A 836 3.79 30.22 44.18
N VAL A 837 4.81 30.97 43.77
CA VAL A 837 5.65 30.65 42.58
C VAL A 837 7.09 30.24 42.91
N GLY A 838 7.47 30.37 44.18
CA GLY A 838 8.79 29.99 44.68
C GLY A 838 9.10 30.60 46.05
N TRP A 839 10.37 30.54 46.41
CA TRP A 839 10.92 31.01 47.68
C TRP A 839 12.00 32.07 47.45
N SER A 840 12.14 33.00 48.40
CA SER A 840 13.27 33.93 48.49
C SER A 840 13.96 33.80 49.83
N LYS A 841 15.26 34.09 49.88
CA LYS A 841 16.04 34.21 51.13
C LYS A 841 15.75 35.50 51.88
N GLU A 842 15.19 36.50 51.19
CA GLU A 842 14.86 37.80 51.76
C GLU A 842 13.35 37.98 51.88
N LYS A 843 12.91 38.60 52.98
CA LYS A 843 11.49 38.89 53.18
C LYS A 843 11.00 39.89 52.14
N ASN A 844 10.07 39.45 51.30
CA ASN A 844 9.56 40.15 50.11
C ASN A 844 10.62 40.31 48.99
N GLY A 845 11.66 39.48 48.97
CA GLY A 845 12.68 39.44 47.92
C GLY A 845 12.17 38.88 46.59
N ALA A 846 13.02 38.94 45.57
CA ALA A 846 12.78 38.25 44.29
C ALA A 846 12.96 36.74 44.46
N LYS A 847 12.34 35.93 43.58
CA LYS A 847 12.42 34.47 43.66
C LYS A 847 13.88 33.97 43.51
N ASP A 848 14.45 33.44 44.59
CA ASP A 848 15.73 32.74 44.63
C ASP A 848 15.59 31.29 44.13
N TYR A 849 14.51 30.61 44.52
CA TYR A 849 14.25 29.19 44.26
C TYR A 849 12.83 28.97 43.75
N SER A 850 12.66 28.05 42.81
CA SER A 850 11.34 27.60 42.34
C SER A 850 10.77 26.51 43.25
N LEU A 851 9.45 26.30 43.19
CA LEU A 851 8.80 25.26 44.00
C LEU A 851 9.24 23.86 43.56
N GLY A 852 9.66 23.03 44.50
CA GLY A 852 10.20 21.70 44.20
C GLY A 852 11.54 21.73 43.47
N GLU A 853 12.30 22.83 43.55
CA GLU A 853 13.64 22.90 42.98
C GLU A 853 14.59 21.93 43.71
N VAL A 854 15.27 21.09 42.91
CA VAL A 854 15.71 19.75 43.35
C VAL A 854 16.96 19.77 44.25
N ALA A 855 17.77 20.83 44.20
CA ALA A 855 19.08 20.87 44.86
C ALA A 855 19.41 22.24 45.47
N VAL A 856 18.75 22.58 46.59
CA VAL A 856 19.17 23.70 47.42
C VAL A 856 20.29 23.25 48.37
N PRO A 857 21.49 23.88 48.34
CA PRO A 857 22.61 23.49 49.19
C PRO A 857 22.38 23.95 50.64
N VAL A 858 22.60 23.03 51.57
CA VAL A 858 22.30 23.17 53.00
C VAL A 858 23.57 23.57 53.76
N GLY A 859 23.48 24.63 54.56
CA GLY A 859 24.62 25.19 55.28
C GLY A 859 25.02 24.40 56.54
N SER A 860 25.80 25.06 57.39
CA SER A 860 26.08 24.63 58.77
C SER A 860 25.15 25.28 59.81
N SER A 861 24.10 25.96 59.34
CA SER A 861 23.09 26.67 60.10
C SER A 861 21.74 26.59 59.40
N ASP A 862 20.69 26.97 60.11
CA ASP A 862 19.32 27.00 59.61
C ASP A 862 19.14 28.01 58.45
N ILE A 863 18.07 27.84 57.67
CA ILE A 863 17.79 28.62 56.45
C ILE A 863 16.33 29.11 56.46
N ASP A 864 16.14 30.43 56.52
CA ASP A 864 14.84 31.07 56.36
C ASP A 864 14.46 31.23 54.87
N LEU A 865 13.24 30.84 54.49
CA LEU A 865 12.71 30.92 53.12
C LEU A 865 11.31 31.55 53.08
N TYR A 866 11.18 32.70 52.43
CA TYR A 866 9.97 33.50 52.35
C TYR A 866 9.19 33.21 51.05
N ALA A 867 7.89 32.95 51.19
CA ALA A 867 6.99 32.67 50.07
C ALA A 867 6.89 33.85 49.09
N VAL A 868 7.13 33.59 47.80
CA VAL A 868 7.03 34.58 46.71
C VAL A 868 5.71 34.39 45.95
N TRP A 869 4.91 35.45 45.89
CA TRP A 869 3.52 35.42 45.43
C TRP A 869 3.28 36.22 44.16
N GLU A 870 2.82 35.57 43.10
CA GLU A 870 2.30 36.22 41.88
C GLU A 870 0.77 36.29 41.90
N ASP A 871 0.19 37.28 41.20
CA ASP A 871 -1.26 37.33 40.98
C ASP A 871 -1.71 36.05 40.28
N LYS A 872 -2.63 35.31 40.92
CA LYS A 872 -3.14 34.07 40.33
C LYS A 872 -3.84 34.43 39.02
N LYS A 873 -3.54 33.69 37.95
CA LYS A 873 -4.22 33.79 36.67
C LYS A 873 -5.02 32.53 36.38
N VAL A 874 -6.01 32.67 35.51
CA VAL A 874 -6.82 31.58 34.99
C VAL A 874 -6.90 31.70 33.47
N ASN A 875 -6.82 30.55 32.79
CA ASN A 875 -6.83 30.46 31.34
C ASN A 875 -8.23 30.14 30.84
N ILE A 876 -8.79 31.03 30.03
CA ILE A 876 -10.08 30.82 29.37
C ILE A 876 -9.81 30.52 27.91
N SER A 877 -10.16 29.30 27.49
CA SER A 877 -9.92 28.78 26.15
C SER A 877 -11.22 28.56 25.40
N PHE A 878 -11.25 28.90 24.12
CA PHE A 878 -12.33 28.58 23.20
C PHE A 878 -11.82 27.63 22.11
N VAL A 879 -12.57 26.57 21.84
CA VAL A 879 -12.15 25.49 20.93
C VAL A 879 -13.29 25.17 19.95
N PRO A 880 -13.03 24.96 18.65
CA PRO A 880 -14.04 24.41 17.75
C PRO A 880 -14.40 22.98 18.18
N GLY A 881 -15.70 22.67 18.27
CA GLY A 881 -16.16 21.28 18.33
C GLY A 881 -16.36 20.69 16.94
N GLU A 882 -16.66 19.40 16.88
CA GLU A 882 -16.91 18.70 15.61
C GLU A 882 -18.05 19.34 14.80
N ASN A 883 -17.90 19.39 13.47
CA ASN A 883 -18.86 19.97 12.52
C ASN A 883 -18.99 21.52 12.58
N GLY A 884 -17.90 22.20 12.94
CA GLY A 884 -17.76 23.64 12.69
C GLY A 884 -16.38 24.19 13.06
N THR A 885 -16.18 25.47 12.76
CA THR A 885 -14.91 26.21 12.88
C THR A 885 -15.11 27.46 13.73
N LEU A 886 -14.03 28.13 14.14
CA LEU A 886 -14.09 29.49 14.70
C LEU A 886 -13.75 30.53 13.62
N ASP A 887 -14.02 31.80 13.89
CA ASP A 887 -13.71 32.94 13.00
C ASP A 887 -12.22 33.16 12.73
N TYR A 888 -11.34 32.47 13.47
CA TYR A 888 -9.89 32.42 13.26
C TYR A 888 -9.38 31.04 12.77
N GLY A 889 -10.30 30.13 12.40
CA GLY A 889 -10.00 28.77 11.92
C GLY A 889 -10.05 27.69 12.99
N ASP A 890 -9.29 26.61 12.78
CA ASP A 890 -9.43 25.34 13.51
C ASP A 890 -8.63 25.27 14.82
N HIS A 891 -8.07 26.40 15.27
CA HIS A 891 -7.16 26.47 16.41
C HIS A 891 -7.87 26.96 17.67
N ALA A 892 -7.45 26.44 18.83
CA ALA A 892 -7.91 26.92 20.13
C ALA A 892 -7.40 28.35 20.41
N ILE A 893 -8.25 29.19 20.99
CA ILE A 893 -7.93 30.57 21.37
C ILE A 893 -7.94 30.65 22.90
N THR A 894 -6.79 30.87 23.52
CA THR A 894 -6.64 30.96 24.98
C THR A 894 -6.28 32.38 25.41
N THR A 895 -7.01 32.91 26.40
CA THR A 895 -6.72 34.19 27.06
C THR A 895 -6.51 33.97 28.56
N SER A 896 -5.35 34.36 29.09
CA SER A 896 -5.08 34.34 30.53
C SER A 896 -5.55 35.65 31.17
N VAL A 897 -6.39 35.58 32.20
CA VAL A 897 -6.87 36.73 32.98
C VAL A 897 -6.60 36.54 34.46
N ASN A 898 -6.67 37.61 35.26
CA ASN A 898 -6.45 37.53 36.69
C ASN A 898 -7.62 36.79 37.38
N TYR A 899 -7.29 36.00 38.40
CA TYR A 899 -8.24 35.27 39.23
C TYR A 899 -9.19 36.23 39.94
N GLY A 900 -10.47 35.87 39.99
CA GLY A 900 -11.51 36.67 40.63
C GLY A 900 -12.06 37.82 39.77
N THR A 901 -11.46 38.12 38.61
CA THR A 901 -12.05 39.02 37.62
C THR A 901 -13.42 38.49 37.21
N LYS A 902 -14.45 39.34 37.22
CA LYS A 902 -15.80 38.93 36.81
C LYS A 902 -15.91 38.84 35.30
N TRP A 903 -16.77 37.96 34.80
CA TRP A 903 -16.95 37.70 33.37
C TRP A 903 -17.10 38.99 32.54
N LYS A 904 -18.01 39.90 32.94
CA LYS A 904 -18.23 41.20 32.27
C LYS A 904 -17.06 42.18 32.35
N ASP A 905 -16.22 42.04 33.38
CA ASP A 905 -15.11 42.95 33.70
C ASP A 905 -13.79 42.41 33.09
N SER A 906 -13.86 41.26 32.40
CA SER A 906 -12.76 40.66 31.63
C SER A 906 -12.73 41.19 30.20
N THR A 907 -11.53 41.34 29.62
CA THR A 907 -11.35 41.75 28.21
C THR A 907 -11.34 40.57 27.24
N ILE A 908 -12.06 39.50 27.56
CA ILE A 908 -12.05 38.25 26.79
C ILE A 908 -12.92 38.41 25.54
N ALA A 909 -12.29 38.34 24.36
CA ALA A 909 -13.01 38.26 23.10
C ALA A 909 -13.56 36.83 22.92
N ILE A 910 -14.88 36.68 22.97
CA ILE A 910 -15.55 35.43 22.64
C ILE A 910 -15.53 35.28 21.10
N PRO A 911 -14.90 34.25 20.54
CA PRO A 911 -14.84 34.05 19.08
C PRO A 911 -16.21 33.64 18.53
N THR A 912 -16.42 33.86 17.23
CA THR A 912 -17.68 33.57 16.53
C THR A 912 -17.68 32.13 15.98
N PRO A 913 -18.55 31.23 16.46
CA PRO A 913 -18.62 29.87 15.92
C PRO A 913 -19.30 29.85 14.56
N LYS A 914 -18.74 29.07 13.63
CA LYS A 914 -19.20 28.93 12.25
C LYS A 914 -19.45 27.44 11.96
N ALA A 915 -20.71 27.04 12.05
CA ALA A 915 -21.15 25.66 11.80
C ALA A 915 -20.91 25.24 10.34
N ASP A 916 -20.61 23.96 10.14
CA ASP A 916 -20.51 23.35 8.82
C ASP A 916 -21.90 23.09 8.19
N ALA A 917 -21.91 22.78 6.89
CA ALA A 917 -23.13 22.59 6.12
C ALA A 917 -23.98 21.43 6.68
N GLY A 918 -25.17 21.77 7.20
CA GLY A 918 -26.11 20.82 7.82
C GLY A 918 -26.21 20.92 9.35
N TYR A 919 -25.36 21.73 9.98
CA TYR A 919 -25.31 21.93 11.43
C TYR A 919 -25.69 23.37 11.82
N GLU A 920 -25.97 23.57 13.10
CA GLU A 920 -26.19 24.87 13.74
C GLU A 920 -25.50 24.93 15.10
N PHE A 921 -25.04 26.12 15.49
CA PHE A 921 -24.38 26.33 16.76
C PHE A 921 -25.41 26.24 17.91
N ALA A 922 -25.26 25.22 18.75
CA ALA A 922 -26.16 24.94 19.87
C ALA A 922 -25.81 25.73 21.14
N GLY A 923 -24.58 26.21 21.24
CA GLY A 923 -24.04 26.86 22.42
C GLY A 923 -22.61 26.40 22.72
N TRP A 924 -21.99 27.01 23.72
CA TRP A 924 -20.73 26.53 24.27
C TRP A 924 -20.99 25.41 25.29
N SER A 925 -20.10 24.42 25.35
CA SER A 925 -20.04 23.44 26.44
C SER A 925 -18.71 23.59 27.19
N PRO A 926 -18.70 23.82 28.51
CA PRO A 926 -19.87 24.14 29.34
C PRO A 926 -20.51 25.47 28.91
N LYS A 927 -21.71 25.78 29.44
CA LYS A 927 -22.36 27.06 29.16
C LYS A 927 -21.44 28.22 29.59
N LEU A 928 -21.38 29.29 28.79
CA LEU A 928 -20.72 30.53 29.19
C LEU A 928 -21.25 31.05 30.53
N LEU A 929 -20.35 31.63 31.32
CA LEU A 929 -20.62 32.21 32.62
C LEU A 929 -21.54 33.44 32.54
N GLU A 930 -22.25 33.72 33.64
CA GLU A 930 -23.10 34.89 33.78
C GLU A 930 -22.27 36.14 34.11
N ALA A 931 -22.81 37.32 33.79
CA ALA A 931 -22.05 38.58 33.80
C ALA A 931 -21.34 38.94 35.12
N ASN A 932 -21.81 38.46 36.28
CA ASN A 932 -21.22 38.74 37.58
C ASN A 932 -20.38 37.59 38.18
N ASP A 933 -20.28 36.46 37.48
CA ASP A 933 -19.52 35.28 37.93
C ASP A 933 -18.03 35.58 37.92
N SER A 934 -17.32 35.16 38.96
CA SER A 934 -15.87 35.36 39.10
C SER A 934 -15.09 34.22 38.44
N LEU A 935 -14.10 34.58 37.63
CA LEU A 935 -13.19 33.65 36.97
C LEU A 935 -12.18 33.07 37.97
N THR A 936 -12.49 31.90 38.52
CA THR A 936 -11.74 31.27 39.63
C THR A 936 -10.90 30.06 39.23
N ASN A 937 -11.26 29.41 38.13
CA ASN A 937 -10.60 28.22 37.57
C ASN A 937 -10.34 28.41 36.07
N ASP A 938 -9.39 27.66 35.51
CA ASP A 938 -9.24 27.51 34.06
C ASP A 938 -10.51 26.88 33.48
N GLN A 939 -10.93 27.33 32.29
CA GLN A 939 -12.10 26.80 31.59
C GLN A 939 -11.83 26.66 30.10
N ILE A 940 -12.36 25.58 29.52
CA ILE A 940 -12.32 25.30 28.09
C ILE A 940 -13.76 25.24 27.59
N PHE A 941 -14.15 26.22 26.78
CA PHE A 941 -15.43 26.29 26.11
C PHE A 941 -15.31 25.66 24.71
N THR A 942 -15.94 24.51 24.50
CA THR A 942 -15.98 23.85 23.18
C THR A 942 -17.27 24.21 22.46
N ALA A 943 -17.17 24.74 21.25
CA ALA A 943 -18.34 25.13 20.45
C ALA A 943 -19.15 23.89 20.05
N GLN A 944 -20.39 23.78 20.53
CA GLN A 944 -21.26 22.65 20.18
C GLN A 944 -22.03 22.94 18.90
N PHE A 945 -21.94 22.03 17.94
CA PHE A 945 -22.71 22.09 16.71
C PHE A 945 -23.69 20.91 16.66
N ILE A 946 -24.98 21.20 16.80
CA ILE A 946 -26.02 20.17 16.61
C ILE A 946 -26.36 20.09 15.12
N LYS A 947 -26.61 18.87 14.64
CA LYS A 947 -27.21 18.68 13.32
C LYS A 947 -28.59 19.34 13.34
N LYS A 948 -28.89 20.18 12.34
CA LYS A 948 -30.10 21.03 12.36
C LYS A 948 -31.34 20.18 12.64
N THR A 949 -32.17 20.61 13.59
CA THR A 949 -33.30 19.78 14.02
C THR A 949 -34.35 19.74 12.91
N THR A 950 -34.42 18.64 12.17
CA THR A 950 -35.32 18.51 11.03
C THR A 950 -36.70 18.06 11.46
N GLY A 951 -37.73 18.84 11.16
CA GLY A 951 -39.09 18.32 11.10
C GLY A 951 -39.20 17.31 9.95
N SER A 952 -40.16 16.39 10.03
CA SER A 952 -40.40 15.44 8.93
C SER A 952 -41.84 15.43 8.45
N VAL A 953 -42.01 15.15 7.16
CA VAL A 953 -43.31 14.89 6.53
C VAL A 953 -43.27 13.49 5.96
N THR A 954 -44.14 12.62 6.47
CA THR A 954 -44.38 11.29 5.90
C THR A 954 -45.41 11.42 4.79
N ILE A 955 -45.04 11.06 3.56
CA ILE A 955 -45.97 10.91 2.44
C ILE A 955 -46.35 9.44 2.33
N ARG A 956 -47.60 9.12 2.69
CA ARG A 956 -48.16 7.76 2.64
C ARG A 956 -49.06 7.57 1.43
N TYR A 957 -49.02 6.37 0.86
CA TYR A 957 -49.71 6.01 -0.37
C TYR A 957 -50.72 4.88 -0.10
N VAL A 958 -52.02 5.16 -0.19
CA VAL A 958 -53.09 4.18 0.13
C VAL A 958 -54.09 3.96 -0.98
N ASP A 959 -54.74 2.80 -0.96
CA ASP A 959 -55.92 2.52 -1.77
C ASP A 959 -57.19 3.23 -1.22
N GLN A 960 -58.36 2.87 -1.75
CA GLN A 960 -59.66 3.42 -1.31
C GLN A 960 -60.12 2.93 0.07
N ASN A 961 -59.54 1.86 0.61
CA ASN A 961 -59.85 1.29 1.92
C ASN A 961 -58.88 1.80 3.02
N GLY A 962 -57.78 2.44 2.64
CA GLY A 962 -56.72 2.91 3.54
C GLY A 962 -55.53 1.96 3.67
N GLU A 963 -55.46 0.90 2.85
CA GLU A 963 -54.35 -0.04 2.84
C GLU A 963 -53.15 0.54 2.07
N THR A 964 -51.94 0.43 2.62
CA THR A 964 -50.72 1.02 2.05
C THR A 964 -50.27 0.27 0.79
N ILE A 965 -50.28 0.94 -0.36
CA ILE A 965 -49.96 0.35 -1.69
C ILE A 965 -48.54 0.63 -2.19
N ALA A 966 -47.80 1.51 -1.52
CA ALA A 966 -46.37 1.73 -1.74
C ALA A 966 -45.70 2.22 -0.45
N ALA A 967 -44.40 1.96 -0.30
CA ALA A 967 -43.64 2.41 0.86
C ALA A 967 -43.75 3.93 1.07
N ASP A 968 -43.95 4.33 2.33
CA ASP A 968 -43.99 5.74 2.73
C ASP A 968 -42.69 6.44 2.31
N LYS A 969 -42.80 7.62 1.70
CA LYS A 969 -41.63 8.51 1.52
C LYS A 969 -41.54 9.44 2.71
N LEU A 970 -40.43 9.41 3.43
CA LEU A 970 -40.09 10.44 4.40
C LEU A 970 -39.36 11.58 3.68
N ILE A 971 -39.77 12.82 3.92
CA ILE A 971 -38.90 13.98 3.71
C ILE A 971 -38.63 14.65 5.05
N SER A 972 -37.45 15.25 5.18
CA SER A 972 -37.08 16.05 6.34
C SER A 972 -36.28 17.27 5.91
N GLY A 973 -36.41 18.35 6.67
CA GLY A 973 -35.74 19.63 6.44
C GLY A 973 -35.80 20.48 7.71
N ALA A 974 -34.99 21.53 7.76
CA ALA A 974 -34.82 22.33 8.98
C ALA A 974 -36.14 22.99 9.41
N SER A 975 -36.31 23.25 10.72
CA SER A 975 -37.46 24.03 11.21
C SER A 975 -37.60 25.34 10.41
N GLU A 976 -38.83 25.65 10.01
CA GLU A 976 -39.20 26.79 9.13
C GLU A 976 -38.78 26.68 7.64
N GLU A 977 -38.02 25.66 7.23
CA GLU A 977 -37.72 25.39 5.82
C GLU A 977 -38.99 24.94 5.07
N SER A 978 -39.21 25.43 3.85
CA SER A 978 -40.43 25.16 3.08
C SER A 978 -40.39 23.83 2.33
N TYR A 979 -41.43 23.02 2.46
CA TYR A 979 -41.63 21.79 1.69
C TYR A 979 -42.80 21.89 0.70
N ASP A 980 -42.70 21.16 -0.41
CA ASP A 980 -43.74 21.06 -1.45
C ASP A 980 -43.85 19.63 -1.97
N VAL A 981 -44.76 18.85 -1.37
CA VAL A 981 -45.06 17.48 -1.78
C VAL A 981 -46.14 17.41 -2.87
N SER A 982 -46.64 18.54 -3.37
CA SER A 982 -47.54 18.56 -4.54
C SER A 982 -46.81 18.32 -5.87
N THR A 983 -45.47 18.37 -5.85
CA THR A 983 -44.61 18.09 -7.00
C THR A 983 -44.66 16.62 -7.41
N SER A 984 -44.38 16.34 -8.70
CA SER A 984 -44.43 14.99 -9.29
C SER A 984 -43.41 13.99 -8.73
N ALA A 985 -42.50 14.43 -7.85
CA ALA A 985 -41.63 13.55 -7.07
C ALA A 985 -42.37 12.81 -5.93
N TYR A 986 -43.46 13.41 -5.42
CA TYR A 986 -44.22 12.89 -4.27
C TYR A 986 -45.69 12.67 -4.61
N LYS A 987 -46.33 13.58 -5.37
CA LYS A 987 -47.62 13.38 -6.03
C LYS A 987 -47.42 12.51 -7.27
N LEU A 988 -47.43 11.19 -7.06
CA LEU A 988 -47.44 10.23 -8.16
C LEU A 988 -48.87 10.17 -8.73
N GLU A 989 -49.04 10.33 -10.04
CA GLU A 989 -50.38 10.19 -10.66
C GLU A 989 -50.80 8.71 -10.77
N THR A 990 -49.84 7.79 -10.68
CA THR A 990 -50.04 6.33 -10.74
C THR A 990 -49.06 5.59 -9.82
N ILE A 991 -49.53 4.54 -9.14
CA ILE A 991 -48.71 3.61 -8.33
C ILE A 991 -49.14 2.17 -8.67
N GLY A 992 -48.31 1.46 -9.43
CA GLY A 992 -48.69 0.17 -10.03
C GLY A 992 -50.03 0.30 -10.77
N ASP A 993 -50.92 -0.68 -10.59
CA ASP A 993 -52.28 -0.67 -11.15
C ASP A 993 -53.19 0.46 -10.63
N TYR A 994 -52.76 1.38 -9.75
CA TYR A 994 -53.65 2.36 -9.11
C TYR A 994 -53.42 3.79 -9.63
N ASN A 995 -54.49 4.46 -10.07
CA ASN A 995 -54.48 5.90 -10.43
C ASN A 995 -54.79 6.76 -9.20
N LEU A 996 -54.15 7.92 -9.09
CA LEU A 996 -54.44 8.90 -8.03
C LEU A 996 -55.89 9.42 -8.15
N ILE A 997 -56.62 9.46 -7.03
CA ILE A 997 -57.98 10.04 -6.97
C ILE A 997 -58.12 11.20 -5.98
N GLY A 998 -57.17 11.39 -5.06
CA GLY A 998 -57.24 12.46 -4.08
C GLY A 998 -56.04 12.52 -3.13
N SER A 999 -56.03 13.53 -2.29
CA SER A 999 -54.96 13.78 -1.31
C SER A 999 -55.49 14.49 -0.08
N SER A 1000 -54.95 14.19 1.10
CA SER A 1000 -55.25 14.90 2.34
C SER A 1000 -53.98 15.18 3.16
N GLY A 1001 -54.08 16.12 4.10
CA GLY A 1001 -52.94 16.72 4.78
C GLY A 1001 -52.35 17.93 4.05
N THR A 1002 -51.37 18.58 4.68
CA THR A 1002 -50.81 19.87 4.23
C THR A 1002 -49.76 19.65 3.14
N LEU A 1003 -50.14 19.81 1.86
CA LEU A 1003 -49.27 19.51 0.70
C LEU A 1003 -48.10 20.49 0.49
N LYS A 1004 -48.23 21.72 1.00
CA LYS A 1004 -47.17 22.73 1.03
C LYS A 1004 -47.20 23.42 2.39
N GLY A 1005 -46.04 23.62 2.99
CA GLY A 1005 -45.91 24.23 4.31
C GLY A 1005 -44.44 24.40 4.67
N THR A 1006 -44.17 24.58 5.97
CA THR A 1006 -42.82 24.53 6.52
C THR A 1006 -42.66 23.33 7.45
N PHE A 1007 -41.44 22.79 7.57
CA PHE A 1007 -41.16 21.75 8.56
C PHE A 1007 -41.34 22.32 9.98
N GLY A 1008 -42.12 21.61 10.80
CA GLY A 1008 -42.41 21.97 12.18
C GLY A 1008 -41.66 21.08 13.19
N LYS A 1009 -41.91 21.29 14.49
CA LYS A 1009 -41.33 20.47 15.56
C LYS A 1009 -42.01 19.11 15.76
N GLU A 1010 -43.12 18.86 15.06
CA GLU A 1010 -43.83 17.59 15.06
C GLU A 1010 -43.92 17.02 13.63
N ASN A 1011 -44.06 15.70 13.53
CA ASN A 1011 -44.07 15.01 12.24
C ASN A 1011 -45.45 15.13 11.57
N HIS A 1012 -45.49 15.63 10.33
CA HIS A 1012 -46.72 15.73 9.56
C HIS A 1012 -46.97 14.46 8.73
N LEU A 1013 -48.25 14.09 8.55
CA LEU A 1013 -48.67 13.03 7.62
C LEU A 1013 -49.41 13.65 6.44
N VAL A 1014 -48.94 13.35 5.22
CA VAL A 1014 -49.65 13.62 3.97
C VAL A 1014 -50.06 12.29 3.36
N LEU A 1015 -51.33 12.19 2.96
CA LEU A 1015 -51.90 10.98 2.39
C LEU A 1015 -52.24 11.22 0.92
N TYR A 1016 -51.76 10.36 0.04
CA TYR A 1016 -52.24 10.25 -1.33
C TYR A 1016 -53.11 8.99 -1.47
N THR A 1017 -54.32 9.16 -1.98
CA THR A 1017 -55.34 8.10 -2.09
C THR A 1017 -55.56 7.74 -3.56
N TYR A 1018 -55.51 6.44 -3.86
CA TYR A 1018 -55.55 5.91 -5.22
C TYR A 1018 -56.68 4.90 -5.41
N LYS A 1019 -57.07 4.70 -6.67
CA LYS A 1019 -58.09 3.74 -7.11
C LYS A 1019 -57.51 2.82 -8.18
N LYS A 1020 -57.76 1.51 -8.05
CA LYS A 1020 -57.28 0.54 -9.04
C LYS A 1020 -57.87 0.83 -10.42
N ALA A 1021 -56.99 1.05 -11.39
CA ALA A 1021 -57.28 1.40 -12.76
C ALA A 1021 -57.47 0.14 -13.61
N THR A 1022 -58.65 0.00 -14.21
CA THR A 1022 -58.92 -1.05 -15.18
C THR A 1022 -58.41 -0.63 -16.57
N GLY A 1023 -57.11 -0.80 -16.81
CA GLY A 1023 -56.45 -0.50 -18.09
C GLY A 1023 -55.01 -1.02 -18.13
N GLU A 1024 -54.51 -1.38 -19.31
CA GLU A 1024 -53.19 -2.01 -19.46
C GLU A 1024 -52.03 -1.05 -19.16
N GLN A 1025 -51.12 -1.46 -18.27
CA GLN A 1025 -49.94 -0.68 -17.86
C GLN A 1025 -48.88 -0.59 -18.96
N THR A 1026 -48.28 0.58 -19.17
CA THR A 1026 -47.11 0.78 -20.06
C THR A 1026 -45.93 1.40 -19.32
N GLY A 1027 -44.78 0.73 -19.37
CA GLY A 1027 -43.49 1.21 -18.87
C GLY A 1027 -42.71 2.02 -19.90
N GLU A 1028 -41.63 2.66 -19.43
CA GLU A 1028 -40.73 3.50 -20.25
C GLU A 1028 -39.26 3.16 -19.96
N VAL A 1029 -38.43 3.21 -20.99
CA VAL A 1029 -36.96 3.12 -20.87
C VAL A 1029 -36.34 4.35 -21.55
N GLN A 1030 -35.45 5.03 -20.84
CA GLN A 1030 -34.75 6.24 -21.27
C GLN A 1030 -33.24 6.01 -21.31
N VAL A 1031 -32.65 6.07 -22.49
CA VAL A 1031 -31.21 5.98 -22.74
C VAL A 1031 -30.62 7.38 -22.86
N ARG A 1032 -29.77 7.78 -21.93
CA ARG A 1032 -29.10 9.09 -21.84
C ARG A 1032 -27.71 9.07 -22.49
N TYR A 1033 -27.26 10.23 -22.95
CA TYR A 1033 -25.92 10.44 -23.52
C TYR A 1033 -25.25 11.59 -22.78
N ILE A 1034 -24.21 11.30 -21.99
CA ILE A 1034 -23.50 12.29 -21.16
C ILE A 1034 -21.98 12.15 -21.30
N ASP A 1035 -21.24 13.21 -20.98
CA ASP A 1035 -19.77 13.14 -20.86
C ASP A 1035 -19.28 12.83 -19.43
N SER A 1036 -17.97 12.66 -19.27
CA SER A 1036 -17.28 12.39 -17.99
C SER A 1036 -17.48 13.45 -16.89
N LYS A 1037 -18.16 14.57 -17.19
CA LYS A 1037 -18.56 15.63 -16.22
C LYS A 1037 -20.08 15.70 -16.03
N GLY A 1038 -20.82 14.69 -16.50
CA GLY A 1038 -22.28 14.60 -16.39
C GLY A 1038 -23.05 15.51 -17.36
N LYS A 1039 -22.36 16.26 -18.23
CA LYS A 1039 -23.01 17.16 -19.19
C LYS A 1039 -23.73 16.35 -20.25
N LYS A 1040 -25.02 16.63 -20.46
CA LYS A 1040 -25.81 16.07 -21.58
C LYS A 1040 -25.19 16.51 -22.91
N ILE A 1041 -24.78 15.54 -23.72
CA ILE A 1041 -24.19 15.78 -25.05
C ILE A 1041 -25.15 15.49 -26.21
N ARG A 1042 -26.25 14.76 -25.96
CA ARG A 1042 -27.33 14.51 -26.92
C ARG A 1042 -28.67 14.27 -26.22
N ASP A 1043 -29.77 14.48 -26.93
CA ASP A 1043 -31.11 14.06 -26.49
C ASP A 1043 -31.22 12.56 -26.25
N SER A 1044 -31.92 12.20 -25.17
CA SER A 1044 -32.12 10.82 -24.74
C SER A 1044 -33.04 10.07 -25.69
N LEU A 1045 -32.70 8.83 -26.02
CA LEU A 1045 -33.63 7.90 -26.69
C LEU A 1045 -34.65 7.41 -25.66
N VAL A 1046 -35.94 7.50 -25.99
CA VAL A 1046 -37.03 7.01 -25.13
C VAL A 1046 -37.86 5.98 -25.89
N ILE A 1047 -38.08 4.81 -25.27
CA ILE A 1047 -38.97 3.77 -25.77
C ILE A 1047 -40.02 3.42 -24.72
N LYS A 1048 -41.20 2.98 -25.15
CA LYS A 1048 -42.33 2.61 -24.29
C LYS A 1048 -42.91 1.26 -24.73
N GLY A 1049 -43.44 0.50 -23.79
CA GLY A 1049 -44.06 -0.80 -24.04
C GLY A 1049 -44.90 -1.27 -22.85
N LYS A 1050 -45.72 -2.31 -23.02
CA LYS A 1050 -46.54 -2.86 -21.92
C LYS A 1050 -45.65 -3.41 -20.82
N VAL A 1051 -46.01 -3.19 -19.55
CA VAL A 1051 -45.22 -3.68 -18.41
C VAL A 1051 -45.05 -5.20 -18.51
N GLY A 1052 -43.82 -5.68 -18.30
CA GLY A 1052 -43.46 -7.10 -18.47
C GLY A 1052 -43.12 -7.54 -19.91
N GLN A 1053 -43.39 -6.75 -20.96
CA GLN A 1053 -42.87 -7.03 -22.30
C GLN A 1053 -41.35 -6.78 -22.35
N PRO A 1054 -40.59 -7.52 -23.17
CA PRO A 1054 -39.15 -7.31 -23.31
C PRO A 1054 -38.82 -6.00 -24.05
N TYR A 1055 -37.71 -5.37 -23.65
CA TYR A 1055 -37.02 -4.33 -24.41
C TYR A 1055 -35.57 -4.75 -24.68
N ASN A 1056 -35.02 -4.24 -25.78
CA ASN A 1056 -33.62 -4.41 -26.15
C ASN A 1056 -33.12 -3.11 -26.75
N VAL A 1057 -32.12 -2.49 -26.12
CA VAL A 1057 -31.41 -1.29 -26.59
C VAL A 1057 -29.90 -1.54 -26.70
N LYS A 1058 -29.48 -2.80 -26.86
CA LYS A 1058 -28.09 -3.17 -27.13
C LYS A 1058 -27.68 -2.59 -28.50
N GLY A 1059 -26.62 -1.79 -28.54
CA GLY A 1059 -26.23 -0.99 -29.72
C GLY A 1059 -26.89 0.40 -29.80
N SER A 1060 -27.55 0.87 -28.73
CA SER A 1060 -28.02 2.27 -28.64
C SER A 1060 -26.90 3.27 -28.32
N ASN A 1061 -25.68 2.81 -28.04
CA ASN A 1061 -24.49 3.65 -28.02
C ASN A 1061 -24.12 4.05 -29.46
N ILE A 1062 -24.17 5.35 -29.74
CA ILE A 1062 -24.03 5.92 -31.09
C ILE A 1062 -22.83 6.86 -31.14
N LEU A 1063 -22.23 7.02 -32.31
CA LEU A 1063 -21.18 8.02 -32.50
C LEU A 1063 -21.75 9.44 -32.27
N ILE A 1064 -21.04 10.24 -31.49
CA ILE A 1064 -21.38 11.64 -31.17
C ILE A 1064 -20.18 12.51 -31.56
N GLU A 1065 -20.42 13.59 -32.28
CA GLU A 1065 -19.37 14.42 -32.86
C GLU A 1065 -18.53 15.10 -31.77
N GLY A 1066 -17.19 14.94 -31.85
CA GLY A 1066 -16.24 15.39 -30.83
C GLY A 1066 -16.12 14.51 -29.58
N TYR A 1067 -16.87 13.41 -29.47
CA TYR A 1067 -16.96 12.58 -28.27
C TYR A 1067 -16.83 11.08 -28.58
N HIS A 1068 -15.89 10.38 -27.94
CA HIS A 1068 -15.76 8.92 -28.05
C HIS A 1068 -16.53 8.21 -26.94
N PHE A 1069 -17.12 7.05 -27.25
CA PHE A 1069 -17.90 6.26 -26.29
C PHE A 1069 -16.99 5.52 -25.31
N VAL A 1070 -17.28 5.62 -24.01
CA VAL A 1070 -16.49 5.03 -22.91
C VAL A 1070 -17.20 3.79 -22.33
N ALA A 1071 -18.45 3.92 -21.88
CA ALA A 1071 -19.15 2.85 -21.17
C ALA A 1071 -20.68 2.97 -21.22
N THR A 1072 -21.39 1.86 -20.99
CA THR A 1072 -22.82 1.88 -20.63
C THR A 1072 -22.98 1.59 -19.15
N SER A 1073 -23.86 2.32 -18.48
CA SER A 1073 -24.39 1.99 -17.16
C SER A 1073 -25.91 1.75 -17.26
N GLY A 1074 -26.39 0.71 -16.59
CA GLY A 1074 -27.80 0.25 -16.65
C GLY A 1074 -28.04 -0.91 -17.61
N VAL A 1075 -29.17 -1.59 -17.41
CA VAL A 1075 -29.53 -2.86 -18.09
C VAL A 1075 -30.01 -2.60 -19.51
N VAL A 1076 -29.26 -3.03 -20.53
CA VAL A 1076 -29.59 -2.79 -21.95
C VAL A 1076 -30.57 -3.79 -22.58
N VAL A 1077 -30.88 -4.89 -21.90
CA VAL A 1077 -31.90 -5.87 -22.30
C VAL A 1077 -32.64 -6.33 -21.05
N GLY A 1078 -33.95 -6.15 -21.01
CA GLY A 1078 -34.78 -6.44 -19.84
C GLY A 1078 -36.27 -6.44 -20.20
N THR A 1079 -37.15 -6.25 -19.21
CA THR A 1079 -38.59 -6.06 -19.43
C THR A 1079 -39.03 -4.68 -18.95
N PHE A 1080 -40.04 -4.10 -19.61
CA PHE A 1080 -40.56 -2.78 -19.23
C PHE A 1080 -41.09 -2.81 -17.80
N ALA A 1081 -40.45 -2.05 -16.91
CA ALA A 1081 -40.89 -1.85 -15.53
C ALA A 1081 -42.02 -0.79 -15.46
N PRO A 1082 -42.86 -0.77 -14.42
CA PRO A 1082 -43.86 0.29 -14.21
C PRO A 1082 -43.23 1.66 -13.88
N THR A 1083 -41.93 1.72 -13.61
CA THR A 1083 -41.13 2.94 -13.42
C THR A 1083 -40.18 3.15 -14.60
N THR A 1084 -39.88 4.42 -14.93
CA THR A 1084 -38.96 4.74 -16.03
C THR A 1084 -37.55 4.21 -15.75
N THR A 1085 -37.13 3.21 -16.52
CA THR A 1085 -35.77 2.65 -16.43
C THR A 1085 -34.79 3.60 -17.11
N VAL A 1086 -33.70 3.98 -16.43
CA VAL A 1086 -32.68 4.88 -16.99
C VAL A 1086 -31.41 4.09 -17.30
N ILE A 1087 -30.93 4.22 -18.53
CA ILE A 1087 -29.67 3.68 -19.04
C ILE A 1087 -28.82 4.89 -19.44
N THR A 1088 -27.51 4.84 -19.23
CA THR A 1088 -26.60 5.96 -19.46
C THR A 1088 -25.40 5.52 -20.28
N HIS A 1089 -25.25 6.09 -21.48
CA HIS A 1089 -24.03 5.99 -22.27
C HIS A 1089 -23.10 7.15 -21.92
N LEU A 1090 -21.91 6.81 -21.44
CA LEU A 1090 -20.85 7.73 -21.05
C LEU A 1090 -19.87 7.93 -22.22
N TYR A 1091 -19.41 9.16 -22.41
CA TYR A 1091 -18.47 9.55 -23.46
C TYR A 1091 -17.38 10.48 -22.92
N GLU A 1092 -16.30 10.65 -23.68
CA GLU A 1092 -15.22 11.59 -23.36
C GLU A 1092 -14.78 12.38 -24.60
N ALA A 1093 -14.47 13.66 -24.39
CA ALA A 1093 -14.16 14.60 -25.47
C ALA A 1093 -12.78 14.33 -26.08
N GLY A 1094 -12.74 14.04 -27.38
CA GLY A 1094 -11.50 13.76 -28.10
C GLY A 1094 -10.84 15.04 -28.63
N LEU A 1095 -9.51 15.13 -28.53
CA LEU A 1095 -8.72 16.07 -29.33
C LEU A 1095 -8.79 15.69 -30.83
N GLU A 1096 -8.55 16.64 -31.73
CA GLU A 1096 -8.91 16.50 -33.14
C GLU A 1096 -8.22 15.32 -33.85
N SER A 1097 -8.97 14.22 -34.01
CA SER A 1097 -8.60 13.09 -34.87
C SER A 1097 -9.07 13.31 -36.30
N SER A 1098 -8.24 12.89 -37.26
CA SER A 1098 -8.63 12.72 -38.66
C SER A 1098 -8.82 11.23 -38.97
N GLY A 1099 -9.76 10.91 -39.85
CA GLY A 1099 -9.95 9.57 -40.39
C GLY A 1099 -9.39 9.46 -41.80
N GLN A 1100 -9.09 8.24 -42.22
CA GLN A 1100 -8.50 7.95 -43.53
C GLN A 1100 -9.42 7.09 -44.40
N VAL A 1101 -9.42 7.34 -45.71
CA VAL A 1101 -10.08 6.52 -46.72
C VAL A 1101 -9.10 6.24 -47.86
N THR A 1102 -8.79 4.97 -48.10
CA THR A 1102 -7.98 4.52 -49.24
C THR A 1102 -8.89 4.11 -50.38
N ILE A 1103 -8.63 4.64 -51.59
CA ILE A 1103 -9.40 4.36 -52.81
C ILE A 1103 -8.54 3.53 -53.76
N HIS A 1104 -8.94 2.28 -54.00
CA HIS A 1104 -8.34 1.37 -54.97
C HIS A 1104 -9.04 1.49 -56.33
N TYR A 1105 -8.29 1.46 -57.42
CA TYR A 1105 -8.83 1.56 -58.79
C TYR A 1105 -8.51 0.27 -59.54
N VAL A 1106 -9.54 -0.50 -59.89
CA VAL A 1106 -9.38 -1.87 -60.44
C VAL A 1106 -10.29 -2.15 -61.63
N ASP A 1107 -10.02 -3.22 -62.37
CA ASP A 1107 -10.96 -3.79 -63.33
C ASP A 1107 -11.96 -4.77 -62.67
N LYS A 1108 -12.85 -5.35 -63.49
CA LYS A 1108 -13.86 -6.33 -63.03
C LYS A 1108 -13.29 -7.64 -62.50
N ASP A 1109 -12.01 -7.89 -62.73
CA ASP A 1109 -11.29 -9.10 -62.34
C ASP A 1109 -10.33 -8.85 -61.15
N GLY A 1110 -10.40 -7.66 -60.55
CA GLY A 1110 -9.70 -7.26 -59.33
C GLY A 1110 -8.31 -6.65 -59.55
N ASN A 1111 -7.90 -6.40 -60.80
CA ASN A 1111 -6.54 -5.98 -61.10
C ASN A 1111 -6.36 -4.46 -60.99
N ARG A 1112 -5.33 -4.01 -60.27
CA ARG A 1112 -4.97 -2.59 -60.11
C ARG A 1112 -4.73 -1.92 -61.48
N LEU A 1113 -5.55 -0.92 -61.79
CA LEU A 1113 -5.47 -0.08 -63.00
C LEU A 1113 -4.79 1.28 -62.76
N HIS A 1114 -4.77 1.73 -61.51
CA HIS A 1114 -4.09 2.97 -61.08
C HIS A 1114 -3.66 2.80 -59.62
N ASP A 1115 -2.68 3.61 -59.19
CA ASP A 1115 -2.26 3.64 -57.78
C ASP A 1115 -3.35 4.17 -56.84
N ASP A 1116 -3.32 3.68 -55.60
CA ASP A 1116 -4.34 3.98 -54.60
C ASP A 1116 -4.32 5.45 -54.22
N ARG A 1117 -5.50 6.03 -53.99
CA ARG A 1117 -5.65 7.43 -53.60
C ARG A 1117 -6.16 7.53 -52.17
N ILE A 1118 -5.37 8.14 -51.31
CA ILE A 1118 -5.73 8.39 -49.91
C ILE A 1118 -6.48 9.72 -49.80
N LEU A 1119 -7.62 9.71 -49.12
CA LEU A 1119 -8.29 10.90 -48.60
C LEU A 1119 -8.13 10.93 -47.07
N GLN A 1120 -7.99 12.12 -46.51
CA GLN A 1120 -8.05 12.37 -45.08
C GLN A 1120 -8.99 13.55 -44.81
N GLY A 1121 -9.70 13.50 -43.67
CA GLY A 1121 -10.63 14.53 -43.22
C GLY A 1121 -11.02 14.29 -41.76
N LYS A 1122 -11.76 15.20 -41.13
CA LYS A 1122 -12.12 15.09 -39.71
C LYS A 1122 -13.06 13.90 -39.48
N ILE A 1123 -12.93 13.23 -38.33
CA ILE A 1123 -13.84 12.11 -37.98
C ILE A 1123 -15.30 12.61 -38.01
N GLY A 1124 -16.14 11.97 -38.82
CA GLY A 1124 -17.52 12.39 -39.07
C GLY A 1124 -17.73 13.33 -40.27
N GLU A 1125 -16.68 13.97 -40.81
CA GLU A 1125 -16.75 14.77 -42.03
C GLU A 1125 -17.11 13.91 -43.25
N ALA A 1126 -17.90 14.43 -44.18
CA ALA A 1126 -18.41 13.68 -45.32
C ALA A 1126 -17.47 13.73 -46.53
N PHE A 1127 -17.31 12.59 -47.21
CA PHE A 1127 -16.56 12.48 -48.46
C PHE A 1127 -17.41 11.85 -49.56
N SER A 1128 -17.17 12.26 -50.81
CA SER A 1128 -17.80 11.70 -52.00
C SER A 1128 -16.70 11.24 -52.96
N LEU A 1129 -16.86 10.05 -53.54
CA LEU A 1129 -15.88 9.48 -54.48
C LEU A 1129 -16.09 10.00 -55.92
N ASN A 1130 -17.18 10.73 -56.17
CA ASN A 1130 -17.54 11.27 -57.48
C ASN A 1130 -16.49 12.23 -58.06
N SER A 1131 -15.93 13.11 -57.23
CA SER A 1131 -14.80 14.00 -57.60
C SER A 1131 -13.44 13.28 -57.65
N HIS A 1132 -13.42 11.98 -57.36
CA HIS A 1132 -12.22 11.15 -57.30
C HIS A 1132 -12.22 10.01 -58.33
N LEU A 1133 -13.29 9.87 -59.14
CA LEU A 1133 -13.29 9.01 -60.33
C LEU A 1133 -12.24 9.48 -61.35
N LEU A 1134 -11.58 8.53 -62.00
CA LEU A 1134 -10.50 8.78 -62.96
C LEU A 1134 -10.95 8.39 -64.38
N THR A 1135 -10.54 9.16 -65.38
CA THR A 1135 -10.69 8.75 -66.78
C THR A 1135 -9.49 7.88 -67.15
N ILE A 1136 -9.70 6.57 -67.21
CA ILE A 1136 -8.65 5.57 -67.52
C ILE A 1136 -8.78 5.16 -68.99
N GLU A 1137 -7.73 5.37 -69.79
CA GLU A 1137 -7.79 5.16 -71.24
C GLU A 1137 -8.15 3.71 -71.60
N GLY A 1138 -9.09 3.54 -72.54
CA GLY A 1138 -9.60 2.22 -72.96
C GLY A 1138 -10.57 1.57 -71.97
N TYR A 1139 -10.90 2.21 -70.84
CA TYR A 1139 -11.86 1.73 -69.84
C TYR A 1139 -12.94 2.79 -69.57
N GLN A 1140 -14.10 2.36 -69.07
CA GLN A 1140 -15.18 3.22 -68.57
C GLN A 1140 -15.54 2.80 -67.14
N PHE A 1141 -15.99 3.75 -66.32
CA PHE A 1141 -16.45 3.48 -64.96
C PHE A 1141 -17.64 2.50 -64.95
N ASP A 1142 -17.63 1.54 -64.02
CA ASP A 1142 -18.73 0.57 -63.83
C ASP A 1142 -19.47 0.78 -62.50
N ARG A 1143 -18.76 0.71 -61.37
CA ARG A 1143 -19.36 0.81 -60.02
C ARG A 1143 -18.32 1.02 -58.93
N ILE A 1144 -18.77 1.29 -57.70
CA ILE A 1144 -17.93 1.36 -56.49
C ILE A 1144 -18.38 0.29 -55.49
N ILE A 1145 -17.42 -0.42 -54.90
CA ILE A 1145 -17.60 -1.30 -53.73
C ILE A 1145 -17.13 -0.55 -52.47
N GLY A 1146 -17.88 -0.67 -51.37
CA GLY A 1146 -17.65 0.07 -50.13
C GLY A 1146 -18.48 1.36 -49.99
N GLY A 1147 -19.30 1.70 -50.98
CA GLY A 1147 -20.15 2.89 -51.01
C GLY A 1147 -19.52 4.07 -51.77
N GLN A 1148 -20.36 4.83 -52.47
CA GLN A 1148 -19.96 5.96 -53.33
C GLN A 1148 -19.73 7.26 -52.54
N GLU A 1149 -20.34 7.36 -51.36
CA GLU A 1149 -20.18 8.46 -50.39
C GLU A 1149 -20.09 7.87 -48.99
N GLY A 1150 -19.51 8.62 -48.06
CA GLY A 1150 -19.34 8.17 -46.67
C GLY A 1150 -18.95 9.31 -45.73
N ARG A 1151 -18.60 8.97 -44.50
CA ARG A 1151 -17.99 9.88 -43.52
C ARG A 1151 -16.72 9.25 -42.97
N PHE A 1152 -15.70 10.06 -42.69
CA PHE A 1152 -14.42 9.57 -42.16
C PHE A 1152 -14.61 8.92 -40.78
N THR A 1153 -13.94 7.80 -40.53
CA THR A 1153 -14.05 6.99 -39.29
C THR A 1153 -12.70 6.77 -38.65
N THR A 1154 -12.71 6.36 -37.38
CA THR A 1154 -11.49 6.11 -36.58
C THR A 1154 -10.72 4.89 -37.05
N LEU A 1155 -11.41 3.92 -37.66
CA LEU A 1155 -10.80 2.89 -38.50
C LEU A 1155 -10.65 3.43 -39.94
N SER A 1156 -9.50 3.17 -40.56
CA SER A 1156 -9.26 3.44 -41.98
C SER A 1156 -10.28 2.67 -42.84
N GLN A 1157 -10.84 3.31 -43.87
CA GLN A 1157 -11.79 2.67 -44.78
C GLN A 1157 -11.15 2.40 -46.14
N GLU A 1158 -11.36 1.20 -46.67
CA GLU A 1158 -11.04 0.89 -48.07
C GLU A 1158 -12.29 1.03 -48.95
N LYS A 1159 -12.11 1.58 -50.16
CA LYS A 1159 -13.13 1.76 -51.19
C LYS A 1159 -12.56 1.30 -52.52
N THR A 1160 -13.33 0.58 -53.33
CA THR A 1160 -12.81 -0.01 -54.57
C THR A 1160 -13.65 0.43 -55.77
N VAL A 1161 -13.06 1.25 -56.63
CA VAL A 1161 -13.67 1.78 -57.85
C VAL A 1161 -13.36 0.84 -59.00
N ILE A 1162 -14.40 0.26 -59.60
CA ILE A 1162 -14.31 -0.76 -60.64
C ILE A 1162 -14.59 -0.14 -62.01
N TYR A 1163 -13.75 -0.46 -62.98
CA TYR A 1163 -13.88 -0.04 -64.38
C TYR A 1163 -14.03 -1.25 -65.32
N GLN A 1164 -14.73 -1.05 -66.44
CA GLN A 1164 -14.88 -2.04 -67.50
C GLN A 1164 -14.11 -1.59 -68.75
N LYS A 1165 -13.38 -2.52 -69.39
CA LYS A 1165 -12.70 -2.27 -70.65
C LYS A 1165 -13.69 -2.03 -71.79
N ASN A 1166 -13.46 -0.99 -72.58
CA ASN A 1166 -14.31 -0.61 -73.72
C ASN A 1166 -14.11 -1.62 -74.86
N LYS A 1167 -15.20 -2.10 -75.47
CA LYS A 1167 -15.14 -3.02 -76.61
C LYS A 1167 -14.99 -2.24 -77.91
N ALA A 1168 -14.01 -2.64 -78.73
CA ALA A 1168 -13.85 -2.11 -80.08
C ALA A 1168 -14.95 -2.62 -81.02
N ASN A 1169 -15.45 -1.75 -81.90
CA ASN A 1169 -16.37 -2.12 -82.97
C ASN A 1169 -15.59 -2.69 -84.16
N VAL A 1170 -15.84 -3.96 -84.50
CA VAL A 1170 -15.57 -4.54 -85.82
C VAL A 1170 -16.81 -5.36 -86.24
N THR A 1171 -17.16 -5.29 -87.51
CA THR A 1171 -18.46 -5.69 -88.07
C THR A 1171 -18.54 -7.18 -88.45
N THR A 1172 -19.74 -7.78 -88.32
CA THR A 1172 -20.37 -8.88 -89.12
C THR A 1172 -19.49 -10.01 -89.71
N SER A 1173 -19.85 -11.29 -89.58
CA SER A 1173 -21.11 -11.85 -90.13
C SER A 1173 -21.47 -13.27 -89.61
N ASP A 1174 -22.77 -13.57 -89.54
CA ASP A 1174 -23.51 -14.79 -89.97
C ASP A 1174 -22.90 -16.21 -89.81
N THR A 1175 -23.64 -17.29 -89.50
CA THR A 1175 -25.10 -17.55 -89.59
C THR A 1175 -25.57 -18.64 -88.59
N ALA A 1176 -26.90 -18.79 -88.45
CA ALA A 1176 -27.74 -19.93 -87.98
C ALA A 1176 -27.09 -21.32 -87.70
N SER A 1177 -27.61 -22.22 -86.83
CA SER A 1177 -28.68 -22.26 -85.79
C SER A 1177 -28.72 -23.72 -85.22
N GLY A 1178 -29.25 -24.12 -84.06
CA GLY A 1178 -29.90 -23.46 -82.91
C GLY A 1178 -30.77 -24.46 -82.09
N ASN A 1179 -31.17 -24.09 -80.86
CA ASN A 1179 -31.91 -24.89 -79.83
C ASN A 1179 -31.16 -26.14 -79.26
N ALA A 1180 -31.30 -26.56 -78.00
CA ALA A 1180 -31.67 -25.95 -76.69
C ALA A 1180 -31.20 -26.97 -75.59
N GLU A 1181 -31.07 -26.74 -74.26
CA GLU A 1181 -31.61 -25.77 -73.29
C GLU A 1181 -30.59 -25.40 -72.16
N ALA A 1182 -30.97 -24.48 -71.24
CA ALA A 1182 -30.53 -24.20 -69.85
C ALA A 1182 -29.19 -24.75 -69.27
N LYS A 1183 -28.36 -24.05 -68.46
CA LYS A 1183 -28.32 -22.68 -67.86
C LYS A 1183 -26.85 -22.33 -67.44
N ARG A 1184 -26.47 -21.04 -67.32
CA ARG A 1184 -25.09 -20.47 -67.05
C ARG A 1184 -24.75 -20.22 -65.56
N ALA A 1185 -23.51 -20.08 -65.02
CA ALA A 1185 -22.07 -20.12 -65.45
C ALA A 1185 -21.41 -18.85 -66.11
N THR A 1186 -20.15 -18.38 -65.85
CA THR A 1186 -19.04 -18.68 -64.85
C THR A 1186 -17.88 -17.61 -64.89
N ASP A 1187 -17.08 -17.51 -63.80
CA ASP A 1187 -15.60 -17.27 -63.59
C ASP A 1187 -14.63 -16.25 -64.32
N ASN A 1188 -13.62 -15.75 -63.53
CA ASN A 1188 -12.14 -15.52 -63.76
C ASN A 1188 -11.50 -14.37 -64.64
N LYS A 1189 -10.77 -13.39 -64.04
CA LYS A 1189 -9.28 -13.16 -63.84
C LYS A 1189 -8.36 -12.31 -64.82
N ASN A 1190 -7.48 -11.47 -64.21
CA ASN A 1190 -6.03 -11.11 -64.50
C ASN A 1190 -5.47 -9.87 -65.35
N ALA A 1191 -4.67 -9.02 -64.65
CA ALA A 1191 -3.39 -8.21 -64.87
C ALA A 1191 -3.16 -6.91 -65.76
N LEU A 1192 -2.72 -5.79 -65.09
CA LEU A 1192 -1.66 -4.73 -65.37
C LEU A 1192 -1.65 -3.84 -66.68
N PRO A 1193 -0.98 -2.62 -66.83
CA PRO A 1193 0.38 -2.14 -66.40
C PRO A 1193 0.57 -0.61 -65.96
N LYS A 1194 1.56 0.20 -66.48
CA LYS A 1194 2.18 1.44 -65.85
C LYS A 1194 2.38 2.75 -66.72
N THR A 1195 2.61 3.92 -66.05
CA THR A 1195 3.22 5.27 -66.44
C THR A 1195 2.32 6.41 -67.02
N GLY A 1196 2.62 7.74 -66.98
CA GLY A 1196 3.68 8.58 -66.33
C GLY A 1196 3.70 10.12 -66.72
N GLU A 1197 4.54 10.97 -66.06
CA GLU A 1197 4.91 12.42 -66.29
C GLU A 1197 3.85 13.58 -66.13
N SER A 1198 4.17 14.92 -66.13
CA SER A 1198 5.04 15.75 -65.22
C SER A 1198 4.87 17.32 -65.33
N LYS A 1199 5.59 18.08 -64.45
CA LYS A 1199 6.07 19.52 -64.44
C LYS A 1199 5.15 20.78 -64.23
N GLN A 1200 5.39 21.43 -63.05
CA GLN A 1200 5.61 22.87 -62.71
C GLN A 1200 4.65 24.03 -63.14
N ASN A 1201 4.23 24.92 -62.19
CA ASN A 1201 4.96 26.15 -61.77
C ASN A 1201 4.26 27.01 -60.64
N LEU A 1202 4.89 28.11 -60.16
CA LEU A 1202 4.40 29.05 -59.12
C LEU A 1202 4.03 30.47 -59.65
N THR A 1203 2.98 31.11 -59.09
CA THR A 1203 2.78 32.56 -58.77
C THR A 1203 1.38 32.73 -58.13
N ILE A 1204 1.13 33.36 -56.96
CA ILE A 1204 1.30 34.76 -56.48
C ILE A 1204 0.15 35.74 -56.88
N THR A 1205 -0.48 36.37 -55.87
CA THR A 1205 -1.41 37.53 -55.83
C THR A 1205 -2.76 37.54 -56.56
N SER A 1206 -3.84 37.78 -55.80
CA SER A 1206 -4.78 38.91 -56.01
C SER A 1206 -5.56 39.22 -54.70
N LEU A 1207 -6.04 40.46 -54.50
CA LEU A 1207 -6.77 40.87 -53.28
C LEU A 1207 -7.67 42.11 -53.52
N GLY A 1208 -8.80 42.18 -52.83
CA GLY A 1208 -9.77 43.30 -52.83
C GLY A 1208 -11.16 42.88 -53.35
N GLY A 1209 -12.28 43.39 -52.86
CA GLY A 1209 -12.58 44.34 -51.77
C GLY A 1209 -14.11 44.41 -51.55
N ALA A 1210 -14.71 45.20 -50.64
CA ALA A 1210 -14.21 46.19 -49.68
C ALA A 1210 -15.30 46.49 -48.61
N LEU A 1211 -15.14 47.58 -47.82
CA LEU A 1211 -16.14 48.23 -46.94
C LEU A 1211 -16.42 47.53 -45.58
N PHE A 1212 -16.59 48.20 -44.43
CA PHE A 1212 -16.49 49.63 -44.05
C PHE A 1212 -15.96 49.77 -42.57
N LEU A 1213 -15.74 51.02 -42.11
CA LEU A 1213 -15.14 51.50 -40.83
C LEU A 1213 -15.77 50.94 -39.50
N LEU A 1214 -15.23 51.08 -38.27
CA LEU A 1214 -14.07 51.82 -37.69
C LEU A 1214 -13.63 51.23 -36.31
N GLY A 1215 -12.36 51.44 -35.88
CA GLY A 1215 -11.94 51.53 -34.46
C GLY A 1215 -10.94 50.44 -33.99
N LEU A 1216 -9.63 50.64 -33.75
CA LEU A 1216 -8.87 51.61 -32.92
C LEU A 1216 -9.08 51.39 -31.39
N LEU A 1217 -8.08 51.10 -30.53
CA LEU A 1217 -6.59 51.12 -30.65
C LEU A 1217 -5.89 50.20 -29.62
N LEU A 1218 -4.77 49.56 -30.03
CA LEU A 1218 -3.57 49.22 -29.23
C LEU A 1218 -3.69 48.19 -28.06
N PHE A 1219 -2.60 47.62 -27.49
CA PHE A 1219 -1.15 47.85 -27.68
C PHE A 1219 -0.35 46.52 -27.72
N TRP A 1220 0.79 46.52 -28.42
CA TRP A 1220 1.80 45.45 -28.45
C TRP A 1220 2.49 45.19 -27.08
N LYS A 1221 2.90 43.93 -26.81
CA LYS A 1221 4.36 43.65 -26.72
C LYS A 1221 4.74 42.20 -26.99
N LYS A 1222 6.01 42.05 -27.39
CA LYS A 1222 6.67 40.86 -27.95
C LYS A 1222 7.88 40.51 -27.10
N ARG A 1223 7.97 39.24 -26.69
CA ARG A 1223 9.17 38.41 -26.41
C ARG A 1223 8.69 37.13 -25.71
N THR A 1224 9.20 35.92 -25.88
CA THR A 1224 10.02 35.17 -26.86
C THR A 1224 10.43 33.89 -26.11
N LYS A 1225 10.46 32.74 -26.79
CA LYS A 1225 11.12 31.49 -26.38
C LYS A 1225 12.24 31.63 -25.33
N ASN A 1226 12.27 30.73 -24.36
CA ASN A 1226 12.87 29.41 -24.63
C ASN A 1226 11.77 28.36 -24.70
#